data_AF-A0AAV9XUY1-F1
#
_entry.id   AF-A0AAV9XUY1-F1
#
_cell.length_a   1.000
_cell.length_b   1.000
_cell.length_c   1.000
_cell.angle_alpha   90.00
_cell.angle_beta   90.00
_cell.angle_gamma   90.00
#
_symmetry.space_group_name_H-M   'P 1'
#
loop_
_entity.id
_entity.type
_entity.pdbx_description
1 polymer ?
#
loop_
_entity_poly.entity_id
_entity_poly.type
_entity_poly.pdbx_seq_one_letter_code
_entity_poly.pdbx_strand_id
1 'polypeptide(L)'
;MEAAGLMNHFPCLVIRGICDYSDSHKNKQWQGHAALVAAVYAKDVLRLIAQSKVENEKKIAEVLSDVLDNVKEIHAGVQATSDKVSHLESERRREKIQKWLSPTDPSTNHNEALQKCHKGSGSWFLKETKFNEWKKHGSFLWLNGIPGCGKTTLSSSIINDLSSAQNPCVLYFYFDFRDGSKQKFEAMIRTLIFQLSHFDKNASNELDSLFSACKNGEKQPASEQLWKTFICMIKKAQQAPRIVLDALDECNKEERSNLLSWMKDICSHGSTPLLVTSRKEADIEQGILEFSSANSFISLESELVASDIRAYINWRLEHGIDFQRWRGDPNARKEIENVLGNKARGMFRWVACQLDALKICLNRRELKKALVSLPEGLDETYARVLRAIPETYKETAIRILQILTYSKNPLRINEAIDLIAVDTEQPPYFDPENRIRNSADIFLYCSSLVVGDHEDTNVKFPKSPKLQLAHFSVKEYLTSGRVVSDISQEFDPLCANASIAKVCLTYLLQLDIEPWSDYTMTQYHSVAYCANNWMYFARVVVDPDKTLQCLLKRFFNKAGPYTNCVSINLRSSKWVPLQASALWYGSFTGVIYMVNELLREGADVNDAGNDRFSSPLTEASSKGHTKIVELLLNRGAVINTREGDFLHALAAASTNGYIKIVELLLDRGADVKSINGSDALLKASAAGHIEIVKLLLNRGVNFDVVRSLYDNTLFIVSSRGHIKIIELLFARDIHFNSQGMDLKPFVYKASARGHTKIAELLLDRGADVNTQDGDFLNPLAVASANGYTKTVELLLDKGADVNSPYHTWFGNALTRASARGHPEVVELLLDRNADVNVKSGQCGSALIAASAEGQKEVVELLLNRGANPNIPNNTHDGNALAVASRMGFTEIVKLLLDRGADVNASGEYGSAISIASAIGYGKLFNC
;
A
#
# COMPACT_ATOMS: atom_id res chain seq x y z
N MET A 1 -64.48 34.37 -5.69
CA MET A 1 -63.47 34.17 -4.63
C MET A 1 -64.06 34.06 -3.21
N GLU A 2 -65.39 34.13 -3.02
CA GLU A 2 -65.99 34.19 -1.67
C GLU A 2 -66.26 32.82 -1.01
N ALA A 3 -66.13 31.70 -1.73
CA ALA A 3 -66.41 30.37 -1.18
C ALA A 3 -65.24 29.74 -0.39
N ALA A 4 -64.01 30.26 -0.51
CA ALA A 4 -62.81 29.62 0.05
C ALA A 4 -62.81 29.53 1.59
N GLY A 5 -63.44 30.49 2.29
CA GLY A 5 -63.53 30.47 3.77
C GLY A 5 -64.54 29.45 4.33
N LEU A 6 -65.59 29.11 3.57
CA LEU A 6 -66.62 28.15 3.98
C LEU A 6 -66.15 26.69 3.84
N MET A 7 -65.18 26.43 2.95
CA MET A 7 -64.63 25.10 2.66
C MET A 7 -63.86 24.46 3.84
N ASN A 8 -63.47 25.25 4.85
CA ASN A 8 -62.77 24.75 6.02
C ASN A 8 -63.68 24.06 7.04
N HIS A 9 -65.01 24.28 6.98
CA HIS A 9 -65.93 23.87 8.04
C HIS A 9 -67.07 22.95 7.59
N PHE A 10 -67.33 22.82 6.28
CA PHE A 10 -68.40 21.99 5.72
C PHE A 10 -67.90 21.05 4.62
N PRO A 11 -68.41 19.81 4.51
CA PRO A 11 -68.28 19.03 3.29
C PRO A 11 -69.14 19.70 2.22
N CYS A 12 -68.52 20.38 1.26
CA CYS A 12 -69.25 21.17 0.26
C CYS A 12 -69.01 20.63 -1.16
N LEU A 13 -70.10 20.47 -1.91
CA LEU A 13 -70.07 20.33 -3.36
C LEU A 13 -69.94 21.72 -3.99
N VAL A 14 -68.82 21.99 -4.68
CA VAL A 14 -68.63 23.25 -5.40
C VAL A 14 -69.32 23.16 -6.76
N ILE A 15 -70.54 23.69 -6.87
CA ILE A 15 -71.20 23.88 -8.17
C ILE A 15 -70.70 25.19 -8.76
N ARG A 16 -69.74 25.12 -9.69
CA ARG A 16 -69.30 26.29 -10.45
C ARG A 16 -70.41 26.63 -11.47
N GLY A 17 -71.14 27.71 -11.20
CA GLY A 17 -72.29 28.11 -12.00
C GLY A 17 -71.93 28.42 -13.46
N ILE A 18 -72.89 28.18 -14.36
CA ILE A 18 -72.92 28.52 -15.80
C ILE A 18 -72.95 30.05 -16.00
N CYS A 19 -72.17 30.82 -15.22
CA CYS A 19 -72.12 32.28 -15.29
C CYS A 19 -71.02 32.79 -16.21
N ASP A 20 -70.05 31.95 -16.61
CA ASP A 20 -69.02 32.34 -17.59
C ASP A 20 -69.62 32.63 -18.98
N TYR A 21 -70.81 32.10 -19.31
CA TYR A 21 -71.52 32.39 -20.57
C TYR A 21 -72.26 33.74 -20.59
N SER A 22 -72.35 34.44 -19.45
CA SER A 22 -72.90 35.80 -19.38
C SER A 22 -71.84 36.90 -19.34
N ASP A 23 -70.56 36.54 -19.37
CA ASP A 23 -69.44 37.49 -19.26
C ASP A 23 -68.91 37.97 -20.63
N SER A 24 -69.75 37.96 -21.66
CA SER A 24 -69.54 38.86 -22.80
C SER A 24 -70.13 40.22 -22.44
N HIS A 25 -69.31 41.27 -22.47
CA HIS A 25 -69.58 42.62 -21.97
C HIS A 25 -70.75 43.40 -22.64
N LYS A 26 -71.83 42.75 -23.12
CA LYS A 26 -72.91 43.42 -23.86
C LYS A 26 -74.36 43.08 -23.48
N ASN A 27 -74.67 42.30 -22.43
CA ASN A 27 -76.09 42.15 -22.04
C ASN A 27 -76.38 41.90 -20.54
N LYS A 28 -76.46 42.98 -19.75
CA LYS A 28 -76.80 42.93 -18.30
C LYS A 28 -78.23 42.46 -18.00
N GLN A 29 -79.15 42.42 -18.98
CA GLN A 29 -80.54 41.98 -18.74
C GLN A 29 -80.67 40.47 -18.45
N TRP A 30 -79.77 39.65 -19.00
CA TRP A 30 -79.85 38.19 -18.89
C TRP A 30 -79.13 37.62 -17.68
N GLN A 31 -78.31 38.42 -17.00
CA GLN A 31 -77.51 37.97 -15.85
C GLN A 31 -78.38 37.51 -14.68
N GLY A 32 -79.48 38.23 -14.39
CA GLY A 32 -80.46 37.80 -13.38
C GLY A 32 -81.18 36.50 -13.75
N HIS A 33 -81.44 36.27 -15.04
CA HIS A 33 -82.08 35.05 -15.54
C HIS A 33 -81.12 33.86 -15.51
N ALA A 34 -79.87 34.04 -15.94
CA ALA A 34 -78.83 33.02 -15.90
C ALA A 34 -78.49 32.62 -14.45
N ALA A 35 -78.40 33.59 -13.54
CA ALA A 35 -78.22 33.34 -12.11
C ALA A 35 -79.41 32.58 -11.51
N LEU A 36 -80.65 32.94 -11.88
CA LEU A 36 -81.86 32.23 -11.44
C LEU A 36 -81.89 30.80 -11.97
N VAL A 37 -81.59 30.58 -13.26
CA VAL A 37 -81.54 29.25 -13.88
C VAL A 37 -80.42 28.40 -13.25
N ALA A 38 -79.23 28.97 -13.04
CA ALA A 38 -78.15 28.29 -12.34
C ALA A 38 -78.53 27.94 -10.89
N ALA A 39 -79.26 28.82 -10.18
CA ALA A 39 -79.77 28.54 -8.84
C ALA A 39 -80.84 27.45 -8.83
N VAL A 40 -81.71 27.40 -9.84
CA VAL A 40 -82.72 26.32 -10.00
C VAL A 40 -82.04 24.99 -10.32
N TYR A 41 -81.09 24.96 -11.26
CA TYR A 41 -80.31 23.75 -11.54
C TYR A 41 -79.50 23.29 -10.34
N ALA A 42 -78.86 24.21 -9.62
CA ALA A 42 -78.16 23.88 -8.39
C ALA A 42 -79.12 23.28 -7.35
N LYS A 43 -80.33 23.85 -7.19
CA LYS A 43 -81.37 23.31 -6.31
C LYS A 43 -81.84 21.91 -6.72
N ASP A 44 -81.99 21.65 -8.02
CA ASP A 44 -82.40 20.32 -8.51
C ASP A 44 -81.27 19.29 -8.41
N VAL A 45 -80.02 19.68 -8.70
CA VAL A 45 -78.85 18.84 -8.47
C VAL A 45 -78.70 18.49 -6.99
N LEU A 46 -78.89 19.46 -6.09
CA LEU A 46 -78.87 19.24 -4.64
C LEU A 46 -80.01 18.30 -4.17
N ARG A 47 -81.12 18.19 -4.90
CA ARG A 47 -82.19 17.21 -4.62
C ARG A 47 -81.83 15.79 -5.07
N LEU A 48 -80.93 15.64 -6.05
CA LEU A 48 -80.47 14.34 -6.55
C LEU A 48 -79.30 13.78 -5.73
N ILE A 49 -78.63 14.61 -4.94
CA ILE A 49 -77.52 14.22 -4.09
C ILE A 49 -78.04 13.90 -2.70
N ALA A 50 -78.02 12.61 -2.34
CA ALA A 50 -78.36 12.18 -1.00
C ALA A 50 -77.41 12.84 0.01
N GLN A 51 -77.96 13.42 1.08
CA GLN A 51 -77.20 14.08 2.16
C GLN A 51 -76.09 13.17 2.72
N SER A 52 -76.37 11.87 2.86
CA SER A 52 -75.40 10.87 3.30
C SER A 52 -74.16 10.75 2.40
N LYS A 53 -74.26 11.05 1.09
CA LYS A 53 -73.08 11.04 0.21
C LYS A 53 -72.16 12.21 0.50
N VAL A 54 -72.70 13.39 0.79
CA VAL A 54 -71.91 14.60 1.10
C VAL A 54 -71.27 14.48 2.49
N GLU A 55 -72.01 13.94 3.46
CA GLU A 55 -71.50 13.71 4.82
C GLU A 55 -70.39 12.64 4.87
N ASN A 56 -70.36 11.72 3.91
CA ASN A 56 -69.32 10.71 3.76
C ASN A 56 -68.07 11.22 3.01
N GLU A 57 -68.10 12.41 2.42
CA GLU A 57 -66.92 12.99 1.77
C GLU A 57 -65.96 13.58 2.80
N LYS A 58 -64.67 13.31 2.62
CA LYS A 58 -63.62 13.83 3.51
C LYS A 58 -63.54 15.35 3.41
N LYS A 59 -63.33 16.01 4.56
CA LYS A 59 -63.09 17.46 4.57
C LYS A 59 -61.75 17.75 3.90
N ILE A 60 -61.65 18.87 3.20
CA ILE A 60 -60.41 19.24 2.50
C ILE A 60 -59.22 19.40 3.46
N ALA A 61 -59.46 19.83 4.70
CA ALA A 61 -58.44 19.93 5.73
C ALA A 61 -57.87 18.54 6.13
N GLU A 62 -58.72 17.51 6.16
CA GLU A 62 -58.30 16.12 6.45
C GLU A 62 -57.49 15.56 5.28
N VAL A 63 -57.92 15.80 4.04
CA VAL A 63 -57.17 15.42 2.82
C VAL A 63 -55.81 16.13 2.76
N LEU A 64 -55.75 17.42 3.09
CA LEU A 64 -54.51 18.18 3.14
C LEU A 64 -53.58 17.70 4.27
N SER A 65 -54.12 17.29 5.42
CA SER A 65 -53.35 16.67 6.50
C SER A 65 -52.77 15.32 6.08
N ASP A 66 -53.58 14.44 5.46
CA ASP A 66 -53.14 13.15 4.92
C ASP A 66 -51.99 13.37 3.88
N VAL A 67 -52.12 14.39 3.01
CA VAL A 67 -51.07 14.75 2.05
C VAL A 67 -49.80 15.26 2.75
N LEU A 68 -49.92 16.11 3.78
CA LEU A 68 -48.80 16.63 4.56
C LEU A 68 -48.04 15.51 5.28
N ASP A 69 -48.74 14.54 5.85
CA ASP A 69 -48.13 13.42 6.55
C ASP A 69 -47.45 12.45 5.57
N ASN A 70 -48.05 12.17 4.41
CA ASN A 70 -47.40 11.44 3.32
C ASN A 70 -46.12 12.16 2.83
N VAL A 71 -46.13 13.50 2.72
CA VAL A 71 -44.95 14.28 2.33
C VAL A 71 -43.84 14.20 3.38
N LYS A 72 -44.17 14.22 4.69
CA LYS A 72 -43.19 14.01 5.76
C LYS A 72 -42.59 12.60 5.70
N GLU A 73 -43.41 11.60 5.43
CA GLU A 73 -42.96 10.20 5.33
C GLU A 73 -42.03 10.00 4.12
N ILE A 74 -42.36 10.60 2.97
CA ILE A 74 -41.48 10.65 1.79
C ILE A 74 -40.16 11.37 2.13
N HIS A 75 -40.22 12.50 2.83
CA HIS A 75 -39.01 13.24 3.23
C HIS A 75 -38.10 12.40 4.13
N ALA A 76 -38.67 11.71 5.12
CA ALA A 76 -37.94 10.77 5.97
C ALA A 76 -37.34 9.61 5.17
N GLY A 77 -38.08 9.06 4.20
CA GLY A 77 -37.59 8.02 3.28
C GLY A 77 -36.45 8.49 2.39
N VAL A 78 -36.51 9.73 1.87
CA VAL A 78 -35.45 10.35 1.08
C VAL A 78 -34.20 10.60 1.92
N GLN A 79 -34.35 11.09 3.16
CA GLN A 79 -33.22 11.30 4.07
C GLN A 79 -32.52 9.97 4.40
N ALA A 80 -33.29 8.93 4.75
CA ALA A 80 -32.75 7.59 5.00
C ALA A 80 -32.04 7.00 3.77
N THR A 81 -32.52 7.31 2.56
CA THR A 81 -31.88 6.90 1.30
C THR A 81 -30.58 7.67 1.07
N SER A 82 -30.58 8.99 1.31
CA SER A 82 -29.38 9.83 1.23
C SER A 82 -28.28 9.37 2.19
N ASP A 83 -28.66 9.04 3.43
CA ASP A 83 -27.73 8.52 4.44
C ASP A 83 -27.13 7.18 3.98
N LYS A 84 -27.93 6.27 3.42
CA LYS A 84 -27.45 5.02 2.82
C LYS A 84 -26.49 5.24 1.64
N VAL A 85 -26.79 6.20 0.76
CA VAL A 85 -25.93 6.51 -0.39
C VAL A 85 -24.58 7.07 0.07
N SER A 86 -24.59 8.02 1.02
CA SER A 86 -23.35 8.58 1.58
C SER A 86 -22.51 7.51 2.30
N HIS A 87 -23.16 6.57 2.99
CA HIS A 87 -22.49 5.42 3.59
C HIS A 87 -21.80 4.55 2.52
N LEU A 88 -22.51 4.19 1.45
CA LEU A 88 -21.97 3.40 0.35
C LEU A 88 -20.79 4.08 -0.36
N GLU A 89 -20.86 5.40 -0.56
CA GLU A 89 -19.75 6.18 -1.12
C GLU A 89 -18.52 6.17 -0.20
N SER A 90 -18.73 6.31 1.11
CA SER A 90 -17.65 6.23 2.10
C SER A 90 -17.00 4.84 2.16
N GLU A 91 -17.78 3.76 2.07
CA GLU A 91 -17.28 2.39 2.02
C GLU A 91 -16.48 2.14 0.74
N ARG A 92 -17.01 2.53 -0.41
CA ARG A 92 -16.32 2.38 -1.70
C ARG A 92 -15.01 3.16 -1.74
N ARG A 93 -14.96 4.35 -1.13
CA ARG A 93 -13.74 5.14 -0.98
C ARG A 93 -12.74 4.44 -0.06
N ARG A 94 -13.21 3.89 1.06
CA ARG A 94 -12.39 3.14 2.02
C ARG A 94 -11.74 1.92 1.38
N GLU A 95 -12.50 1.15 0.60
CA GLU A 95 -11.95 0.00 -0.14
C GLU A 95 -10.87 0.41 -1.14
N LYS A 96 -11.03 1.55 -1.83
CA LYS A 96 -10.01 2.07 -2.73
C LYS A 96 -8.74 2.45 -1.98
N ILE A 97 -8.87 3.14 -0.85
CA ILE A 97 -7.74 3.52 0.01
C ILE A 97 -7.06 2.28 0.58
N GLN A 98 -7.80 1.28 1.02
CA GLN A 98 -7.24 0.02 1.53
C GLN A 98 -6.42 -0.71 0.44
N LYS A 99 -6.97 -0.83 -0.79
CA LYS A 99 -6.27 -1.44 -1.93
C LYS A 99 -5.01 -0.67 -2.31
N TRP A 100 -5.05 0.66 -2.23
CA TRP A 100 -3.90 1.52 -2.52
C TRP A 100 -2.84 1.46 -1.41
N LEU A 101 -3.20 1.77 -0.17
CA LEU A 101 -2.27 1.85 0.95
C LEU A 101 -1.64 0.47 1.24
N SER A 102 -2.38 -0.60 0.93
CA SER A 102 -2.02 -2.01 1.13
C SER A 102 -1.57 -2.30 2.56
N PRO A 103 -2.40 -2.00 3.58
CA PRO A 103 -2.08 -2.31 4.96
C PRO A 103 -2.05 -3.83 5.16
N THR A 104 -1.09 -4.32 5.94
CA THR A 104 -1.08 -5.71 6.39
C THR A 104 -2.10 -5.91 7.50
N ASP A 105 -2.65 -7.12 7.63
CA ASP A 105 -3.66 -7.45 8.64
C ASP A 105 -3.03 -8.03 9.92
N PRO A 106 -2.98 -7.26 11.03
CA PRO A 106 -2.45 -7.71 12.31
C PRO A 106 -3.46 -8.55 13.11
N SER A 107 -4.73 -8.60 12.72
CA SER A 107 -5.77 -9.35 13.45
C SER A 107 -5.53 -10.85 13.43
N THR A 108 -4.91 -11.36 12.36
CA THR A 108 -4.48 -12.76 12.25
C THR A 108 -3.55 -13.16 13.40
N ASN A 109 -2.50 -12.38 13.69
CA ASN A 109 -1.60 -12.62 14.82
C ASN A 109 -2.31 -12.45 16.16
N HIS A 110 -3.13 -11.41 16.28
CA HIS A 110 -3.87 -11.12 17.52
C HIS A 110 -4.78 -12.29 17.90
N ASN A 111 -5.58 -12.78 16.94
CA ASN A 111 -6.51 -13.89 17.12
C ASN A 111 -5.78 -15.22 17.39
N GLU A 112 -4.68 -15.49 16.67
CA GLU A 112 -3.85 -16.69 16.92
C GLU A 112 -3.27 -16.68 18.35
N ALA A 113 -2.82 -15.52 18.82
CA ALA A 113 -2.29 -15.36 20.17
C ALA A 113 -3.38 -15.44 21.24
N LEU A 114 -4.59 -14.91 20.99
CA LEU A 114 -5.75 -15.04 21.89
C LEU A 114 -6.22 -16.50 22.03
N GLN A 115 -6.19 -17.29 20.96
CA GLN A 115 -6.49 -18.72 21.03
C GLN A 115 -5.50 -19.48 21.92
N LYS A 116 -4.27 -18.98 22.07
CA LYS A 116 -3.24 -19.53 22.95
C LYS A 116 -3.34 -19.00 24.39
N CYS A 117 -4.14 -17.97 24.66
CA CYS A 117 -4.34 -17.44 26.01
C CYS A 117 -5.22 -18.39 26.84
N HIS A 118 -4.79 -18.68 28.08
CA HIS A 118 -5.59 -19.40 29.08
C HIS A 118 -6.19 -18.44 30.10
N LYS A 119 -7.23 -18.89 30.83
CA LYS A 119 -7.90 -18.09 31.86
C LYS A 119 -6.88 -17.58 32.90
N GLY A 120 -6.70 -16.26 32.97
CA GLY A 120 -5.76 -15.60 33.89
C GLY A 120 -4.36 -15.29 33.31
N SER A 121 -4.08 -15.66 32.05
CA SER A 121 -2.78 -15.38 31.41
C SER A 121 -2.50 -13.88 31.34
N GLY A 122 -1.33 -13.44 31.78
CA GLY A 122 -0.94 -12.03 31.82
C GLY A 122 -1.68 -11.20 32.87
N SER A 123 -2.52 -11.80 33.72
CA SER A 123 -3.31 -11.06 34.72
C SER A 123 -2.45 -10.39 35.80
N TRP A 124 -1.27 -10.95 36.09
CA TRP A 124 -0.27 -10.33 36.96
C TRP A 124 0.17 -8.98 36.38
N PHE A 125 0.45 -8.93 35.08
CA PHE A 125 0.89 -7.73 34.39
C PHE A 125 -0.22 -6.68 34.29
N LEU A 126 -1.47 -7.11 34.04
CA LEU A 126 -2.61 -6.18 34.01
C LEU A 126 -2.85 -5.49 35.37
N LYS A 127 -2.45 -6.14 36.48
CA LYS A 127 -2.50 -5.59 37.84
C LYS A 127 -1.23 -4.83 38.23
N GLU A 128 -0.20 -4.87 37.41
CA GLU A 128 1.10 -4.27 37.71
C GLU A 128 0.99 -2.75 37.82
N THR A 129 1.70 -2.18 38.78
CA THR A 129 1.66 -0.73 39.07
C THR A 129 2.15 0.09 37.88
N LYS A 130 3.32 -0.26 37.32
CA LYS A 130 3.91 0.40 36.15
C LYS A 130 3.00 0.40 34.93
N PHE A 131 2.29 -0.70 34.66
CA PHE A 131 1.37 -0.77 33.52
C PHE A 131 0.13 0.10 33.74
N ASN A 132 -0.42 0.12 34.96
CA ASN A 132 -1.54 0.98 35.30
C ASN A 132 -1.16 2.48 35.33
N GLU A 133 0.07 2.81 35.70
CA GLU A 133 0.63 4.16 35.55
C GLU A 133 0.77 4.52 34.06
N TRP A 134 1.30 3.60 33.25
CA TRP A 134 1.43 3.80 31.81
C TRP A 134 0.08 4.04 31.13
N LYS A 135 -0.97 3.29 31.49
CA LYS A 135 -2.34 3.47 30.98
C LYS A 135 -2.90 4.88 31.21
N LYS A 136 -2.56 5.49 32.36
CA LYS A 136 -3.08 6.79 32.79
C LYS A 136 -2.28 7.96 32.23
N HIS A 137 -0.95 7.90 32.34
CA HIS A 137 -0.07 9.05 32.09
C HIS A 137 1.26 8.68 31.42
N GLY A 138 1.45 7.45 30.96
CA GLY A 138 2.72 6.99 30.40
C GLY A 138 2.97 7.45 28.97
N SER A 139 4.23 7.78 28.67
CA SER A 139 4.71 7.98 27.29
C SER A 139 5.17 6.67 26.66
N PHE A 140 6.02 5.90 27.35
CA PHE A 140 6.67 4.72 26.79
C PHE A 140 6.85 3.59 27.81
N LEU A 141 6.63 2.34 27.38
CA LEU A 141 6.88 1.13 28.15
C LEU A 141 7.49 0.03 27.28
N TRP A 142 8.62 -0.55 27.69
CA TRP A 142 9.28 -1.64 26.98
C TRP A 142 9.26 -2.93 27.79
N LEU A 143 8.62 -3.96 27.23
CA LEU A 143 8.62 -5.32 27.76
C LEU A 143 9.68 -6.15 27.03
N ASN A 144 10.80 -6.41 27.70
CA ASN A 144 11.86 -7.23 27.12
C ASN A 144 11.87 -8.63 27.74
N GLY A 145 12.17 -9.66 26.95
CA GLY A 145 12.22 -11.03 27.47
C GLY A 145 12.87 -12.02 26.52
N ILE A 146 13.23 -13.17 27.08
CA ILE A 146 13.88 -14.28 26.37
C ILE A 146 12.99 -14.89 25.26
N PRO A 147 13.54 -15.69 24.33
CA PRO A 147 12.76 -16.39 23.32
C PRO A 147 11.69 -17.29 23.96
N GLY A 148 10.45 -17.21 23.46
CA GLY A 148 9.37 -18.09 23.89
C GLY A 148 8.83 -17.80 25.30
N CYS A 149 9.07 -16.63 25.89
CA CYS A 149 8.53 -16.25 27.20
C CYS A 149 7.08 -15.72 27.18
N GLY A 150 6.39 -15.78 26.03
CA GLY A 150 4.97 -15.42 25.93
C GLY A 150 4.68 -13.94 25.62
N LYS A 151 5.65 -13.17 25.09
CA LYS A 151 5.49 -11.74 24.71
C LYS A 151 4.25 -11.48 23.86
N THR A 152 4.09 -12.20 22.75
CA THR A 152 2.96 -12.05 21.82
C THR A 152 1.61 -12.34 22.48
N THR A 153 1.54 -13.38 23.33
CA THR A 153 0.34 -13.70 24.11
C THR A 153 0.01 -12.57 25.10
N LEU A 154 1.03 -12.01 25.75
CA LEU A 154 0.87 -10.86 26.66
C LEU A 154 0.41 -9.61 25.91
N SER A 155 0.97 -9.30 24.73
CA SER A 155 0.54 -8.20 23.86
C SER A 155 -0.94 -8.31 23.50
N SER A 156 -1.42 -9.50 23.13
CA SER A 156 -2.85 -9.74 22.88
C SER A 156 -3.72 -9.51 24.11
N SER A 157 -3.29 -9.98 25.30
CA SER A 157 -4.02 -9.72 26.55
C SER A 157 -4.08 -8.22 26.88
N ILE A 158 -2.98 -7.48 26.65
CA ILE A 158 -2.91 -6.03 26.81
C ILE A 158 -3.88 -5.33 25.86
N ILE A 159 -3.87 -5.69 24.57
CA ILE A 159 -4.75 -5.08 23.57
C ILE A 159 -6.22 -5.33 23.91
N ASN A 160 -6.57 -6.53 24.37
CA ASN A 160 -7.95 -6.86 24.76
C ASN A 160 -8.41 -6.08 25.99
N ASP A 161 -7.54 -5.92 26.99
CA ASP A 161 -7.80 -5.11 28.18
C ASP A 161 -7.96 -3.61 27.82
N LEU A 162 -7.08 -3.06 26.98
CA LEU A 162 -7.19 -1.68 26.51
C LEU A 162 -8.45 -1.46 25.66
N SER A 163 -8.83 -2.44 24.85
CA SER A 163 -10.03 -2.40 24.00
C SER A 163 -11.34 -2.56 24.77
N SER A 164 -11.29 -2.97 26.04
CA SER A 164 -12.47 -3.07 26.90
C SER A 164 -12.86 -1.74 27.57
N ALA A 165 -12.03 -0.70 27.43
CA ALA A 165 -12.29 0.63 27.98
C ALA A 165 -13.35 1.42 27.17
N GLN A 166 -13.90 2.48 27.77
CA GLN A 166 -14.89 3.35 27.12
C GLN A 166 -14.21 4.22 26.04
N ASN A 167 -14.62 4.08 24.77
CA ASN A 167 -14.01 4.69 23.56
C ASN A 167 -12.50 4.41 23.39
N PRO A 168 -12.10 3.15 23.12
CA PRO A 168 -10.69 2.78 23.06
C PRO A 168 -10.11 3.05 21.66
N CYS A 169 -9.22 4.04 21.54
CA CYS A 169 -8.37 4.20 20.36
C CYS A 169 -7.06 3.40 20.58
N VAL A 170 -7.06 2.13 20.19
CA VAL A 170 -5.90 1.22 20.32
C VAL A 170 -5.42 0.86 18.93
N LEU A 171 -4.17 1.21 18.62
CA LEU A 171 -3.50 0.82 17.40
C LEU A 171 -2.49 -0.27 17.74
N TYR A 172 -2.41 -1.31 16.91
CA TYR A 172 -1.47 -2.39 17.17
C TYR A 172 -0.89 -3.00 15.90
N PHE A 173 0.31 -3.57 16.06
CA PHE A 173 1.01 -4.27 15.01
C PHE A 173 1.84 -5.42 15.58
N TYR A 174 1.92 -6.51 14.84
CA TYR A 174 2.76 -7.66 15.18
C TYR A 174 3.81 -7.82 14.09
N PHE A 175 5.08 -7.64 14.45
CA PHE A 175 6.15 -8.12 13.60
C PHE A 175 6.15 -9.66 13.66
N ASP A 176 6.23 -10.30 12.49
CA ASP A 176 6.15 -11.76 12.39
C ASP A 176 7.24 -12.28 11.44
N PHE A 177 8.18 -13.04 11.98
CA PHE A 177 9.28 -13.65 11.24
C PHE A 177 8.80 -14.62 10.15
N ARG A 178 7.55 -15.11 10.25
CA ARG A 178 6.90 -16.00 9.28
C ARG A 178 6.37 -15.25 8.06
N ASP A 179 6.06 -13.96 8.23
CA ASP A 179 5.45 -13.13 7.20
C ASP A 179 6.39 -11.98 6.81
N GLY A 180 7.07 -12.13 5.69
CA GLY A 180 7.98 -11.10 5.17
C GLY A 180 7.31 -9.75 4.89
N SER A 181 5.98 -9.69 4.77
CA SER A 181 5.26 -8.41 4.70
C SER A 181 5.20 -7.71 6.05
N LYS A 182 5.13 -8.45 7.15
CA LYS A 182 5.05 -7.94 8.53
C LYS A 182 6.42 -7.68 9.18
N GLN A 183 7.52 -7.97 8.49
CA GLN A 183 8.88 -7.65 8.97
C GLN A 183 9.32 -6.22 8.60
N LYS A 184 8.52 -5.52 7.81
CA LYS A 184 8.85 -4.21 7.25
C LYS A 184 8.28 -3.08 8.09
N PHE A 185 9.10 -2.07 8.33
CA PHE A 185 8.71 -0.81 8.96
C PHE A 185 7.60 -0.09 8.19
N GLU A 186 7.67 -0.06 6.85
CA GLU A 186 6.63 0.56 6.04
C GLU A 186 5.27 -0.12 6.21
N ALA A 187 5.26 -1.46 6.31
CA ALA A 187 4.03 -2.22 6.49
C ALA A 187 3.37 -1.87 7.83
N MET A 188 4.17 -1.75 8.89
CA MET A 188 3.71 -1.27 10.20
C MET A 188 3.05 0.10 10.08
N ILE A 189 3.73 1.11 9.51
CA ILE A 189 3.15 2.46 9.42
C ILE A 189 1.86 2.47 8.57
N ARG A 190 1.84 1.79 7.42
CA ARG A 190 0.64 1.69 6.56
C ARG A 190 -0.54 1.13 7.36
N THR A 191 -0.30 0.08 8.14
CA THR A 191 -1.31 -0.54 8.99
C THR A 191 -1.77 0.37 10.12
N LEU A 192 -0.86 1.08 10.81
CA LEU A 192 -1.23 2.01 11.89
C LEU A 192 -1.99 3.24 11.38
N ILE A 193 -1.59 3.80 10.23
CA ILE A 193 -2.32 4.86 9.52
C ILE A 193 -3.76 4.39 9.23
N PHE A 194 -3.89 3.22 8.63
CA PHE A 194 -5.19 2.68 8.28
C PHE A 194 -6.05 2.46 9.53
N GLN A 195 -5.52 1.91 10.61
CA GLN A 195 -6.28 1.76 11.86
C GLN A 195 -6.70 3.12 12.43
N LEU A 196 -5.81 4.10 12.49
CA LEU A 196 -6.11 5.42 13.05
C LEU A 196 -7.19 6.16 12.25
N SER A 197 -7.20 6.02 10.92
CA SER A 197 -8.25 6.62 10.09
C SER A 197 -9.65 6.01 10.34
N HIS A 198 -9.75 4.80 10.91
CA HIS A 198 -11.04 4.22 11.28
C HIS A 198 -11.59 4.80 12.58
N PHE A 199 -10.71 5.19 13.49
CA PHE A 199 -11.11 5.69 14.81
C PHE A 199 -11.42 7.18 14.80
N ASP A 200 -10.75 7.96 13.94
CA ASP A 200 -10.83 9.42 13.99
C ASP A 200 -11.02 10.05 12.60
N LYS A 201 -12.06 10.87 12.47
CA LYS A 201 -12.41 11.54 11.22
C LYS A 201 -11.37 12.59 10.79
N ASN A 202 -10.76 13.31 11.73
CA ASN A 202 -9.71 14.28 11.42
C ASN A 202 -8.46 13.57 10.92
N ALA A 203 -8.12 12.43 11.53
CA ALA A 203 -7.05 11.58 11.04
C ALA A 203 -7.36 11.03 9.63
N SER A 204 -8.60 10.64 9.35
CA SER A 204 -9.01 10.22 7.99
C SER A 204 -8.77 11.31 6.95
N ASN A 205 -9.01 12.59 7.27
CA ASN A 205 -8.79 13.69 6.34
C ASN A 205 -7.31 13.86 5.92
N GLU A 206 -6.36 13.56 6.82
CA GLU A 206 -4.93 13.56 6.49
C GLU A 206 -4.56 12.41 5.55
N LEU A 207 -5.15 11.23 5.77
CA LEU A 207 -4.99 10.09 4.86
C LEU A 207 -5.60 10.39 3.49
N ASP A 208 -6.75 11.06 3.45
CA ASP A 208 -7.38 11.52 2.22
C ASP A 208 -6.52 12.53 1.45
N SER A 209 -5.86 13.43 2.18
CA SER A 209 -4.91 14.38 1.61
C SER A 209 -3.71 13.67 0.99
N LEU A 210 -3.16 12.65 1.67
CA LEU A 210 -2.09 11.82 1.13
C LEU A 210 -2.57 11.03 -0.11
N PHE A 211 -3.75 10.43 -0.07
CA PHE A 211 -4.34 9.70 -1.18
C PHE A 211 -4.48 10.58 -2.43
N SER A 212 -4.94 11.81 -2.22
CA SER A 212 -5.11 12.82 -3.28
C SER A 212 -3.76 13.27 -3.85
N ALA A 213 -2.77 13.54 -2.98
CA ALA A 213 -1.40 13.87 -3.37
C ALA A 213 -0.72 12.74 -4.17
N CYS A 214 -1.11 11.49 -3.92
CA CYS A 214 -0.69 10.31 -4.66
C CYS A 214 -1.53 10.02 -5.91
N LYS A 215 -2.14 11.07 -6.50
CA LYS A 215 -3.01 11.01 -7.68
C LYS A 215 -4.18 10.03 -7.52
N ASN A 216 -4.91 10.13 -6.42
CA ASN A 216 -6.06 9.26 -6.13
C ASN A 216 -5.72 7.76 -6.21
N GLY A 217 -4.51 7.41 -5.77
CA GLY A 217 -4.05 6.02 -5.65
C GLY A 217 -3.28 5.45 -6.84
N GLU A 218 -2.95 6.24 -7.88
CA GLU A 218 -2.10 5.77 -8.99
C GLU A 218 -0.63 5.53 -8.59
N LYS A 219 -0.16 6.18 -7.53
CA LYS A 219 1.23 6.06 -7.03
C LYS A 219 1.26 5.64 -5.58
N GLN A 220 2.22 4.79 -5.21
CA GLN A 220 2.50 4.47 -3.81
C GLN A 220 3.20 5.65 -3.11
N PRO A 221 2.86 5.95 -1.84
CA PRO A 221 3.59 6.95 -1.05
C PRO A 221 4.97 6.40 -0.66
N ALA A 222 5.96 7.30 -0.59
CA ALA A 222 7.28 6.98 -0.04
C ALA A 222 7.24 6.83 1.49
N SER A 223 8.22 6.13 2.07
CA SER A 223 8.31 5.88 3.52
C SER A 223 8.29 7.17 4.35
N GLU A 224 8.99 8.20 3.90
CA GLU A 224 9.03 9.52 4.57
C GLU A 224 7.65 10.22 4.56
N GLN A 225 6.87 10.04 3.48
CA GLN A 225 5.52 10.61 3.41
C GLN A 225 4.59 9.89 4.39
N LEU A 226 4.63 8.56 4.43
CA LEU A 226 3.87 7.76 5.39
C LEU A 226 4.21 8.15 6.84
N TRP A 227 5.49 8.28 7.15
CA TRP A 227 5.96 8.75 8.46
C TRP A 227 5.34 10.09 8.84
N LYS A 228 5.48 11.10 7.98
CA LYS A 228 4.97 12.45 8.24
C LYS A 228 3.45 12.46 8.38
N THR A 229 2.74 11.74 7.50
CA THR A 229 1.28 11.63 7.55
C THR A 229 0.84 11.03 8.89
N PHE A 230 1.47 9.96 9.35
CA PHE A 230 1.11 9.35 10.63
C PHE A 230 1.29 10.32 11.82
N ILE A 231 2.41 11.05 11.86
CA ILE A 231 2.66 12.07 12.89
C ILE A 231 1.61 13.20 12.82
N CYS A 232 1.22 13.65 11.62
CA CYS A 232 0.15 14.64 11.45
C CYS A 232 -1.21 14.11 11.92
N MET A 233 -1.53 12.85 11.61
CA MET A 233 -2.77 12.20 12.04
C MET A 233 -2.87 12.14 13.56
N ILE A 234 -1.80 11.76 14.26
CA ILE A 234 -1.76 11.76 15.73
C ILE A 234 -2.03 13.16 16.29
N LYS A 235 -1.41 14.20 15.72
CA LYS A 235 -1.56 15.58 16.20
C LYS A 235 -2.97 16.14 16.02
N LYS A 236 -3.71 15.67 15.01
CA LYS A 236 -5.06 16.14 14.68
C LYS A 236 -6.19 15.26 15.24
N ALA A 237 -5.86 14.06 15.71
CA ALA A 237 -6.82 13.15 16.32
C ALA A 237 -7.43 13.78 17.58
N GLN A 238 -8.73 13.59 17.79
CA GLN A 238 -9.46 14.09 18.95
C GLN A 238 -8.99 13.41 20.25
N GLN A 239 -8.52 12.18 20.15
CA GLN A 239 -7.95 11.40 21.25
C GLN A 239 -6.62 10.80 20.82
N ALA A 240 -5.61 10.90 21.69
CA ALA A 240 -4.32 10.29 21.42
C ALA A 240 -4.45 8.75 21.39
N PRO A 241 -3.99 8.08 20.31
CA PRO A 241 -4.04 6.63 20.24
C PRO A 241 -3.09 6.00 21.25
N ARG A 242 -3.44 4.82 21.76
CA ARG A 242 -2.50 3.93 22.47
C ARG A 242 -1.92 2.94 21.47
N ILE A 243 -0.61 2.87 21.36
CA ILE A 243 0.07 2.03 20.36
C ILE A 243 0.71 0.83 21.06
N VAL A 244 0.44 -0.38 20.55
CA VAL A 244 1.08 -1.62 21.00
C VAL A 244 1.82 -2.28 19.83
N LEU A 245 3.14 -2.38 19.92
CA LEU A 245 3.97 -3.06 18.91
C LEU A 245 4.57 -4.34 19.50
N ASP A 246 4.24 -5.47 18.91
CA ASP A 246 4.77 -6.76 19.34
C ASP A 246 6.01 -7.17 18.52
N ALA A 247 6.98 -7.75 19.23
CA ALA A 247 8.16 -8.41 18.67
C ALA A 247 9.06 -7.54 17.77
N LEU A 248 9.52 -6.38 18.26
CA LEU A 248 10.42 -5.51 17.47
C LEU A 248 11.69 -6.23 16.97
N ASP A 249 12.15 -7.28 17.67
CA ASP A 249 13.26 -8.13 17.24
C ASP A 249 12.99 -8.90 15.94
N GLU A 250 11.73 -9.05 15.53
CA GLU A 250 11.34 -9.68 14.27
C GLU A 250 11.24 -8.67 13.11
N CYS A 251 11.47 -7.37 13.37
CA CYS A 251 11.66 -6.39 12.30
C CYS A 251 13.00 -6.61 11.58
N ASN A 252 12.99 -6.48 10.24
CA ASN A 252 14.18 -6.58 9.42
C ASN A 252 15.29 -5.65 9.92
N LYS A 253 16.50 -6.18 10.11
CA LYS A 253 17.65 -5.43 10.63
C LYS A 253 17.97 -4.18 9.81
N GLU A 254 17.77 -4.22 8.49
CA GLU A 254 18.02 -3.07 7.60
C GLU A 254 17.05 -1.90 7.84
N GLU A 255 15.84 -2.17 8.32
CA GLU A 255 14.79 -1.15 8.54
C GLU A 255 14.60 -0.78 10.02
N ARG A 256 15.22 -1.54 10.93
CA ARG A 256 15.07 -1.36 12.38
C ARG A 256 15.56 -0.01 12.88
N SER A 257 16.59 0.58 12.25
CA SER A 257 17.05 1.93 12.55
C SER A 257 15.97 2.99 12.27
N ASN A 258 15.23 2.85 11.16
CA ASN A 258 14.10 3.71 10.84
C ASN A 258 12.97 3.55 11.86
N LEU A 259 12.67 2.31 12.26
CA LEU A 259 11.69 2.00 13.30
C LEU A 259 12.03 2.68 14.63
N LEU A 260 13.27 2.57 15.10
CA LEU A 260 13.72 3.18 16.37
C LEU A 260 13.67 4.71 16.31
N SER A 261 14.09 5.31 15.19
CA SER A 261 13.98 6.76 14.98
C SER A 261 12.51 7.23 14.95
N TRP A 262 11.58 6.41 14.45
CA TRP A 262 10.16 6.72 14.44
C TRP A 262 9.54 6.65 15.84
N MET A 263 9.96 5.66 16.63
CA MET A 263 9.53 5.55 18.03
C MET A 263 9.98 6.77 18.84
N LYS A 264 11.21 7.25 18.60
CA LYS A 264 11.75 8.47 19.20
C LYS A 264 10.91 9.70 18.88
N ASP A 265 10.51 9.88 17.62
CA ASP A 265 9.65 10.99 17.20
C ASP A 265 8.28 10.96 17.88
N ILE A 266 7.66 9.77 17.98
CA ILE A 266 6.37 9.61 18.67
C ILE A 266 6.49 9.97 20.14
N CYS A 267 7.52 9.47 20.82
CA CYS A 267 7.74 9.74 22.23
C CYS A 267 8.04 11.23 22.48
N SER A 268 8.71 11.91 21.54
CA SER A 268 9.05 13.34 21.63
C SER A 268 7.84 14.26 21.46
N HIS A 269 6.78 13.81 20.77
CA HIS A 269 5.56 14.59 20.56
C HIS A 269 4.52 14.47 21.70
N GLY A 270 4.86 13.75 22.79
CA GLY A 270 4.31 13.96 24.13
C GLY A 270 2.78 13.95 24.24
N SER A 271 2.13 12.85 23.83
CA SER A 271 0.71 12.55 24.15
C SER A 271 0.28 11.11 23.84
N THR A 272 1.04 10.37 23.02
CA THR A 272 0.69 9.02 22.55
C THR A 272 1.43 7.94 23.35
N PRO A 273 0.74 7.15 24.19
CA PRO A 273 1.36 6.05 24.92
C PRO A 273 1.80 4.93 23.97
N LEU A 274 3.08 4.58 24.01
CA LEU A 274 3.66 3.49 23.21
C LEU A 274 4.12 2.36 24.12
N LEU A 275 3.62 1.15 23.88
CA LEU A 275 4.08 -0.08 24.51
C LEU A 275 4.70 -0.97 23.44
N VAL A 276 5.91 -1.46 23.71
CA VAL A 276 6.59 -2.36 22.78
C VAL A 276 7.09 -3.61 23.48
N THR A 277 7.07 -4.74 22.76
CA THR A 277 7.70 -5.98 23.21
C THR A 277 8.88 -6.34 22.30
N SER A 278 9.96 -6.85 22.88
CA SER A 278 11.06 -7.40 22.08
C SER A 278 11.98 -8.31 22.90
N ARG A 279 12.97 -8.91 22.23
CA ARG A 279 14.20 -9.35 22.90
C ARG A 279 15.07 -8.16 23.31
N LYS A 280 15.95 -8.40 24.28
CA LYS A 280 16.98 -7.45 24.70
C LYS A 280 18.20 -7.54 23.77
N GLU A 281 18.03 -7.17 22.51
CA GLU A 281 19.13 -7.06 21.54
C GLU A 281 19.86 -5.73 21.70
N ALA A 282 21.18 -5.71 21.47
CA ALA A 282 22.02 -4.56 21.77
C ALA A 282 21.64 -3.29 20.98
N ASP A 283 21.25 -3.46 19.72
CA ASP A 283 20.80 -2.36 18.85
C ASP A 283 19.44 -1.79 19.29
N ILE A 284 18.50 -2.65 19.69
CA ILE A 284 17.20 -2.24 20.23
C ILE A 284 17.38 -1.53 21.57
N GLU A 285 18.19 -2.09 22.48
CA GLU A 285 18.46 -1.49 23.79
C GLU A 285 19.12 -0.11 23.65
N GLN A 286 20.16 -0.01 22.82
CA GLN A 286 20.84 1.26 22.57
C GLN A 286 19.90 2.29 21.96
N GLY A 287 19.10 1.92 20.96
CA GLY A 287 18.15 2.83 20.32
C GLY A 287 17.03 3.31 21.24
N ILE A 288 16.49 2.44 22.10
CA ILE A 288 15.45 2.82 23.08
C ILE A 288 16.01 3.74 24.17
N LEU A 289 17.25 3.49 24.62
CA LEU A 289 17.92 4.33 25.62
C LEU A 289 18.20 5.76 25.14
N GLU A 290 18.15 6.03 23.83
CA GLU A 290 18.28 7.40 23.31
C GLU A 290 17.10 8.32 23.67
N PHE A 291 15.92 7.76 23.97
CA PHE A 291 14.70 8.54 24.19
C PHE A 291 13.86 8.09 25.39
N SER A 292 14.30 7.04 26.09
CA SER A 292 13.61 6.49 27.26
C SER A 292 14.58 6.13 28.37
N SER A 293 14.11 6.18 29.61
CA SER A 293 14.90 5.82 30.79
C SER A 293 14.67 4.36 31.20
N ALA A 294 15.62 3.78 31.94
CA ALA A 294 15.53 2.41 32.43
C ALA A 294 14.30 2.14 33.33
N ASN A 295 13.69 3.18 33.91
CA ASN A 295 12.48 3.05 34.73
C ASN A 295 11.27 2.55 33.93
N SER A 296 11.25 2.82 32.62
CA SER A 296 10.21 2.39 31.67
C SER A 296 10.42 0.96 31.13
N PHE A 297 11.36 0.20 31.69
CA PHE A 297 11.66 -1.16 31.25
C PHE A 297 11.08 -2.19 32.23
N ILE A 298 10.49 -3.23 31.68
CA ILE A 298 10.07 -4.41 32.43
C ILE A 298 10.72 -5.61 31.75
N SER A 299 11.67 -6.22 32.45
CA SER A 299 12.26 -7.49 32.06
C SER A 299 11.30 -8.60 32.47
N LEU A 300 10.85 -9.40 31.51
CA LEU A 300 10.01 -10.58 31.74
C LEU A 300 10.89 -11.71 32.30
N GLU A 301 11.30 -11.53 33.54
CA GLU A 301 12.09 -12.49 34.29
C GLU A 301 11.28 -13.77 34.58
N SER A 302 12.01 -14.86 34.81
CA SER A 302 11.38 -16.18 34.96
C SER A 302 10.34 -16.26 36.08
N GLU A 303 10.49 -15.47 37.15
CA GLU A 303 9.58 -15.44 38.30
C GLU A 303 8.23 -14.81 37.95
N LEU A 304 8.22 -13.74 37.14
CA LEU A 304 7.01 -13.01 36.76
C LEU A 304 6.07 -13.86 35.90
N VAL A 305 6.63 -14.71 35.03
CA VAL A 305 5.85 -15.57 34.14
C VAL A 305 5.62 -16.98 34.71
N ALA A 306 6.21 -17.32 35.86
CA ALA A 306 6.16 -18.67 36.43
C ALA A 306 4.72 -19.14 36.73
N SER A 307 3.85 -18.24 37.22
CA SER A 307 2.44 -18.57 37.46
C SER A 307 1.69 -18.88 36.18
N ASP A 308 1.95 -18.11 35.12
CA ASP A 308 1.31 -18.30 33.81
C ASP A 308 1.80 -19.59 33.15
N ILE A 309 3.08 -19.93 33.30
CA ILE A 309 3.64 -21.21 32.84
C ILE A 309 2.98 -22.40 33.56
N ARG A 310 2.79 -22.33 34.88
CA ARG A 310 2.11 -23.38 35.64
C ARG A 310 0.64 -23.50 35.24
N ALA A 311 -0.04 -22.38 35.03
CA ALA A 311 -1.41 -22.36 34.52
C ALA A 311 -1.50 -23.00 33.13
N TYR A 312 -0.54 -22.71 32.24
CA TYR A 312 -0.41 -23.35 30.93
C TYR A 312 -0.25 -24.88 31.04
N ILE A 313 0.67 -25.35 31.89
CA ILE A 313 0.90 -26.79 32.12
C ILE A 313 -0.37 -27.47 32.60
N ASN A 314 -0.99 -26.93 33.65
CA ASN A 314 -2.19 -27.52 34.24
C ASN A 314 -3.36 -27.54 33.24
N TRP A 315 -3.56 -26.45 32.50
CA TRP A 315 -4.57 -26.42 31.45
C TRP A 315 -4.34 -27.51 30.39
N ARG A 316 -3.09 -27.70 29.93
CA ARG A 316 -2.76 -28.71 28.92
C ARG A 316 -2.93 -30.13 29.45
N LEU A 317 -2.61 -30.39 30.72
CA LEU A 317 -2.82 -31.68 31.37
C LEU A 317 -4.32 -32.01 31.55
N GLU A 318 -5.15 -31.00 31.82
CA GLU A 318 -6.58 -31.16 32.06
C GLU A 318 -7.41 -31.24 30.77
N HIS A 319 -7.07 -30.45 29.76
CA HIS A 319 -7.90 -30.29 28.55
C HIS A 319 -7.28 -30.97 27.33
N GLY A 320 -5.97 -31.21 27.32
CA GLY A 320 -5.29 -31.88 26.21
C GLY A 320 -5.78 -33.31 26.00
N ILE A 321 -6.11 -33.65 24.76
CA ILE A 321 -6.51 -35.01 24.36
C ILE A 321 -5.35 -35.98 24.62
N ASP A 322 -4.13 -35.55 24.32
CA ASP A 322 -2.92 -36.37 24.48
C ASP A 322 -2.61 -36.76 25.94
N PHE A 323 -3.17 -36.04 26.92
CA PHE A 323 -2.93 -36.23 28.36
C PHE A 323 -4.13 -36.82 29.10
N GLN A 324 -5.17 -37.28 28.40
CA GLN A 324 -6.38 -37.86 29.01
C GLN A 324 -6.08 -38.93 30.08
N ARG A 325 -5.07 -39.78 29.83
CA ARG A 325 -4.66 -40.85 30.75
C ARG A 325 -4.19 -40.37 32.13
N TRP A 326 -3.74 -39.12 32.23
CA TRP A 326 -3.19 -38.55 33.47
C TRP A 326 -4.21 -37.73 34.27
N ARG A 327 -5.41 -37.46 33.72
CA ARG A 327 -6.43 -36.62 34.38
C ARG A 327 -6.86 -37.17 35.74
N GLY A 328 -7.02 -38.50 35.83
CA GLY A 328 -7.37 -39.22 37.05
C GLY A 328 -6.22 -39.46 38.03
N ASP A 329 -5.00 -38.98 37.74
CA ASP A 329 -3.81 -39.21 38.56
C ASP A 329 -3.18 -37.88 39.06
N PRO A 330 -3.66 -37.34 40.19
CA PRO A 330 -3.20 -36.05 40.71
C PRO A 330 -1.70 -36.01 41.00
N ASN A 331 -1.13 -37.14 41.42
CA ASN A 331 0.29 -37.23 41.73
C ASN A 331 1.15 -37.09 40.46
N ALA A 332 0.72 -37.67 39.34
CA ALA A 332 1.46 -37.54 38.07
C ALA A 332 1.36 -36.12 37.53
N ARG A 333 0.18 -35.51 37.61
CA ARG A 333 -0.01 -34.11 37.19
C ARG A 333 0.85 -33.15 38.00
N LYS A 334 0.86 -33.31 39.33
CA LYS A 334 1.68 -32.48 40.24
C LYS A 334 3.18 -32.69 40.01
N GLU A 335 3.60 -33.91 39.72
CA GLU A 335 5.00 -34.21 39.38
C GLU A 335 5.42 -33.53 38.07
N ILE A 336 4.60 -33.61 37.01
CA ILE A 336 4.84 -32.92 35.74
C ILE A 336 4.88 -31.40 35.95
N GLU A 337 3.87 -30.84 36.63
CA GLU A 337 3.78 -29.40 36.89
C GLU A 337 5.00 -28.88 37.66
N ASN A 338 5.41 -29.58 38.72
CA ASN A 338 6.56 -29.17 39.53
C ASN A 338 7.86 -29.22 38.74
N VAL A 339 8.13 -30.33 38.03
CA VAL A 339 9.38 -30.48 37.29
C VAL A 339 9.46 -29.47 36.15
N LEU A 340 8.40 -29.37 35.33
CA LEU A 340 8.38 -28.45 34.20
C LEU A 340 8.35 -26.99 34.65
N GLY A 341 7.52 -26.66 35.65
CA GLY A 341 7.42 -25.30 36.18
C GLY A 341 8.74 -24.80 36.78
N ASN A 342 9.46 -25.66 37.49
CA ASN A 342 10.76 -25.31 38.08
C ASN A 342 11.88 -25.18 37.02
N LYS A 343 11.87 -26.04 35.99
CA LYS A 343 12.90 -26.03 34.93
C LYS A 343 12.61 -25.07 33.79
N ALA A 344 11.39 -24.52 33.68
CA ALA A 344 10.99 -23.69 32.55
C ALA A 344 11.85 -22.44 32.36
N ARG A 345 12.44 -21.88 33.44
CA ARG A 345 13.26 -20.66 33.41
C ARG A 345 12.62 -19.52 32.59
N GLY A 346 11.29 -19.39 32.65
CA GLY A 346 10.54 -18.39 31.90
C GLY A 346 10.21 -18.71 30.44
N MET A 347 10.51 -19.92 29.94
CA MET A 347 10.31 -20.31 28.53
C MET A 347 9.06 -21.18 28.34
N PHE A 348 7.94 -20.59 27.91
CA PHE A 348 6.75 -21.36 27.49
C PHE A 348 7.04 -22.33 26.35
N ARG A 349 7.88 -21.92 25.38
CA ARG A 349 8.23 -22.78 24.24
C ARG A 349 8.94 -24.05 24.69
N TRP A 350 9.83 -23.96 25.68
CA TRP A 350 10.51 -25.13 26.23
C TRP A 350 9.49 -26.08 26.87
N VAL A 351 8.58 -25.54 27.69
CA VAL A 351 7.51 -26.32 28.35
C VAL A 351 6.61 -27.01 27.33
N ALA A 352 6.19 -26.29 26.28
CA ALA A 352 5.39 -26.87 25.21
C ALA A 352 6.10 -28.06 24.54
N CYS A 353 7.38 -27.90 24.19
CA CYS A 353 8.18 -28.99 23.63
C CYS A 353 8.36 -30.17 24.60
N GLN A 354 8.50 -29.91 25.91
CA GLN A 354 8.61 -30.98 26.89
C GLN A 354 7.28 -31.72 27.04
N LEU A 355 6.15 -31.03 27.10
CA LEU A 355 4.83 -31.66 27.13
C LEU A 355 4.61 -32.53 25.88
N ASP A 356 4.98 -32.04 24.69
CA ASP A 356 4.91 -32.84 23.47
C ASP A 356 5.78 -34.11 23.54
N ALA A 357 6.94 -34.05 24.21
CA ALA A 357 7.79 -35.22 24.45
C ALA A 357 7.21 -36.18 25.52
N LEU A 358 6.46 -35.66 26.51
CA LEU A 358 5.87 -36.48 27.57
C LEU A 358 4.60 -37.21 27.13
N LYS A 359 3.92 -36.72 26.08
CA LYS A 359 2.64 -37.30 25.62
C LYS A 359 2.71 -38.78 25.22
N ILE A 360 3.89 -39.24 24.79
CA ILE A 360 4.13 -40.63 24.39
C ILE A 360 4.32 -41.58 25.59
N CYS A 361 4.53 -41.08 26.81
CA CYS A 361 4.70 -41.92 27.99
C CYS A 361 3.41 -42.67 28.33
N LEU A 362 3.46 -44.00 28.34
CA LEU A 362 2.28 -44.86 28.55
C LEU A 362 2.07 -45.20 30.03
N ASN A 363 3.12 -45.17 30.84
CA ASN A 363 3.09 -45.54 32.26
C ASN A 363 3.97 -44.64 33.14
N ARG A 364 3.79 -44.71 34.47
CA ARG A 364 4.49 -43.83 35.44
C ARG A 364 6.01 -44.02 35.42
N ARG A 365 6.50 -45.22 35.10
CA ARG A 365 7.94 -45.49 35.06
C ARG A 365 8.60 -44.74 33.89
N GLU A 366 7.98 -44.78 32.72
CA GLU A 366 8.39 -44.01 31.55
C GLU A 366 8.30 -42.52 31.80
N LEU A 367 7.19 -42.06 32.39
CA LEU A 367 7.01 -40.64 32.75
C LEU A 367 8.15 -40.14 33.66
N LYS A 368 8.47 -40.87 34.73
CA LYS A 368 9.56 -40.52 35.64
C LYS A 368 10.92 -40.48 34.93
N LYS A 369 11.20 -41.47 34.10
CA LYS A 369 12.44 -41.49 33.29
C LYS A 369 12.52 -40.27 32.37
N ALA A 370 11.43 -39.93 31.69
CA ALA A 370 11.37 -38.80 30.78
C ALA A 370 11.50 -37.45 31.49
N LEU A 371 10.90 -37.30 32.68
CA LEU A 371 11.02 -36.09 33.52
C LEU A 371 12.45 -35.87 34.04
N VAL A 372 13.20 -36.93 34.31
CA VAL A 372 14.62 -36.85 34.71
C VAL A 372 15.52 -36.46 33.53
N SER A 373 15.22 -36.92 32.32
CA SER A 373 16.03 -36.69 31.11
C SER A 373 15.67 -35.41 30.33
N LEU A 374 14.96 -34.47 30.96
CA LEU A 374 14.57 -33.22 30.30
C LEU A 374 15.79 -32.31 30.04
N PRO A 375 15.91 -31.73 28.82
CA PRO A 375 16.96 -30.78 28.44
C PRO A 375 16.91 -29.50 29.27
N GLU A 376 18.06 -28.84 29.44
CA GLU A 376 18.19 -27.62 30.24
C GLU A 376 17.64 -26.36 29.53
N GLY A 377 17.63 -26.32 28.20
CA GLY A 377 17.14 -25.19 27.41
C GLY A 377 16.56 -25.57 26.05
N LEU A 378 16.27 -24.56 25.24
CA LEU A 378 15.71 -24.74 23.89
C LEU A 378 16.70 -25.39 22.93
N ASP A 379 17.99 -25.04 23.01
CA ASP A 379 19.03 -25.59 22.14
C ASP A 379 19.17 -27.10 22.34
N GLU A 380 19.27 -27.58 23.59
CA GLU A 380 19.30 -29.02 23.88
C GLU A 380 17.97 -29.71 23.53
N THR A 381 16.86 -28.97 23.60
CA THR A 381 15.55 -29.48 23.15
C THR A 381 15.55 -29.72 21.65
N TYR A 382 15.99 -28.75 20.84
CA TYR A 382 16.07 -28.91 19.39
C TYR A 382 17.10 -29.96 18.98
N ALA A 383 18.26 -29.99 19.64
CA ALA A 383 19.25 -31.05 19.49
C ALA A 383 18.64 -32.43 19.72
N ARG A 384 17.86 -32.60 20.79
CA ARG A 384 17.18 -33.85 21.11
C ARG A 384 16.11 -34.21 20.08
N VAL A 385 15.31 -33.24 19.63
CA VAL A 385 14.30 -33.47 18.59
C VAL A 385 14.96 -33.92 17.29
N LEU A 386 16.02 -33.25 16.84
CA LEU A 386 16.76 -33.62 15.64
C LEU A 386 17.42 -35.00 15.75
N ARG A 387 17.99 -35.35 16.90
CA ARG A 387 18.55 -36.69 17.16
C ARG A 387 17.49 -37.80 17.24
N ALA A 388 16.26 -37.45 17.59
CA ALA A 388 15.16 -38.40 17.71
C ALA A 388 14.48 -38.70 16.35
N ILE A 389 14.83 -37.97 15.29
CA ILE A 389 14.32 -38.26 13.94
C ILE A 389 14.84 -39.64 13.52
N PRO A 390 13.96 -40.58 13.10
CA PRO A 390 14.39 -41.88 12.61
C PRO A 390 15.39 -41.75 11.46
N GLU A 391 16.41 -42.61 11.42
CA GLU A 391 17.45 -42.54 10.38
C GLU A 391 16.86 -42.61 8.96
N THR A 392 15.76 -43.35 8.78
CA THR A 392 15.00 -43.42 7.51
C THR A 392 14.38 -42.10 7.06
N TYR A 393 14.15 -41.16 7.97
CA TYR A 393 13.49 -39.87 7.72
C TYR A 393 14.44 -38.69 7.79
N LYS A 394 15.68 -38.93 8.22
CA LYS A 394 16.64 -37.90 8.59
C LYS A 394 17.04 -37.03 7.40
N GLU A 395 17.35 -37.62 6.26
CA GLU A 395 17.68 -36.87 5.04
C GLU A 395 16.51 -35.97 4.60
N THR A 396 15.31 -36.54 4.51
CA THR A 396 14.08 -35.81 4.15
C THR A 396 13.81 -34.66 5.12
N ALA A 397 13.96 -34.90 6.42
CA ALA A 397 13.74 -33.89 7.44
C ALA A 397 14.77 -32.75 7.36
N ILE A 398 16.05 -33.09 7.19
CA ILE A 398 17.13 -32.10 7.00
C ILE A 398 16.83 -31.24 5.76
N ARG A 399 16.41 -31.86 4.65
CA ARG A 399 16.06 -31.14 3.42
C ARG A 399 14.91 -30.15 3.62
N ILE A 400 13.82 -30.56 4.27
CA ILE A 400 12.70 -29.67 4.61
C ILE A 400 13.20 -28.49 5.45
N LEU A 401 13.98 -28.77 6.50
CA LEU A 401 14.49 -27.75 7.41
C LEU A 401 15.47 -26.80 6.71
N GLN A 402 16.35 -27.28 5.83
CA GLN A 402 17.27 -26.47 5.03
C GLN A 402 16.47 -25.48 4.17
N ILE A 403 15.48 -25.97 3.41
CA ILE A 403 14.65 -25.13 2.52
C ILE A 403 13.91 -24.07 3.35
N LEU A 404 13.24 -24.46 4.44
CA LEU A 404 12.50 -23.50 5.29
C LEU A 404 13.40 -22.48 6.00
N THR A 405 14.64 -22.86 6.30
CA THR A 405 15.62 -21.98 6.97
C THR A 405 16.16 -20.92 6.01
N TYR A 406 16.55 -21.32 4.80
CA TYR A 406 17.29 -20.47 3.86
C TYR A 406 16.44 -19.85 2.75
N SER A 407 15.19 -20.27 2.57
CA SER A 407 14.28 -19.65 1.60
C SER A 407 13.82 -18.27 2.04
N LYS A 408 13.81 -17.32 1.09
CA LYS A 408 13.16 -16.01 1.27
C LYS A 408 11.67 -16.03 0.95
N ASN A 409 11.24 -16.96 0.09
CA ASN A 409 9.85 -17.11 -0.31
C ASN A 409 9.17 -18.22 0.50
N PRO A 410 7.93 -18.02 0.99
CA PRO A 410 7.19 -19.06 1.68
C PRO A 410 7.01 -20.30 0.80
N LEU A 411 7.41 -21.47 1.31
CA LEU A 411 7.26 -22.75 0.64
C LEU A 411 5.85 -23.30 0.90
N ARG A 412 5.16 -23.80 -0.13
CA ARG A 412 3.88 -24.48 0.06
C ARG A 412 4.06 -25.97 0.31
N ILE A 413 3.07 -26.60 0.94
CA ILE A 413 3.13 -28.04 1.26
C ILE A 413 3.32 -28.90 0.01
N ASN A 414 2.55 -28.67 -1.06
CA ASN A 414 2.71 -29.46 -2.28
C ASN A 414 4.06 -29.19 -2.99
N GLU A 415 4.60 -27.98 -2.86
CA GLU A 415 5.94 -27.67 -3.36
C GLU A 415 6.98 -28.47 -2.55
N ALA A 416 6.87 -28.46 -1.21
CA ALA A 416 7.73 -29.23 -0.33
C ALA A 416 7.70 -30.74 -0.62
N ILE A 417 6.52 -31.30 -0.88
CA ILE A 417 6.31 -32.72 -1.26
C ILE A 417 7.09 -33.07 -2.53
N ASP A 418 7.03 -32.22 -3.55
CA ASP A 418 7.78 -32.43 -4.78
C ASP A 418 9.30 -32.38 -4.53
N LEU A 419 9.78 -31.43 -3.72
CA LEU A 419 11.22 -31.25 -3.45
C LEU A 419 11.83 -32.39 -2.64
N ILE A 420 11.06 -33.01 -1.74
CA ILE A 420 11.55 -34.16 -0.96
C ILE A 420 11.49 -35.47 -1.72
N ALA A 421 10.67 -35.57 -2.76
CA ALA A 421 10.61 -36.73 -3.65
C ALA A 421 11.73 -36.74 -4.71
N VAL A 422 12.58 -35.72 -4.74
CA VAL A 422 13.75 -35.64 -5.64
C VAL A 422 14.87 -36.56 -5.13
N ASP A 423 15.37 -37.45 -5.97
CA ASP A 423 16.62 -38.17 -5.74
C ASP A 423 17.74 -37.43 -6.47
N THR A 424 18.78 -36.99 -5.75
CA THR A 424 19.93 -36.28 -6.35
C THR A 424 21.08 -37.19 -6.75
N GLU A 425 21.01 -38.48 -6.42
CA GLU A 425 22.08 -39.46 -6.62
C GLU A 425 21.76 -40.41 -7.78
N GLN A 426 20.52 -40.90 -7.88
CA GLN A 426 20.15 -41.94 -8.84
C GLN A 426 18.89 -41.60 -9.66
N PRO A 427 18.83 -42.03 -10.95
CA PRO A 427 17.61 -41.93 -11.74
C PRO A 427 16.58 -43.02 -11.35
N PRO A 428 15.26 -42.76 -11.47
CA PRO A 428 14.65 -41.50 -11.90
C PRO A 428 14.80 -40.40 -10.84
N TYR A 429 15.35 -39.26 -11.23
CA TYR A 429 15.70 -38.19 -10.31
C TYR A 429 14.48 -37.50 -9.67
N PHE A 430 13.31 -37.62 -10.30
CA PHE A 430 12.03 -37.30 -9.71
C PHE A 430 10.97 -38.22 -10.31
N ASP A 431 10.18 -38.86 -9.44
CA ASP A 431 9.05 -39.71 -9.80
C ASP A 431 7.81 -39.24 -9.03
N PRO A 432 6.73 -38.81 -9.71
CA PRO A 432 5.46 -38.46 -9.07
C PRO A 432 4.89 -39.55 -8.15
N GLU A 433 5.20 -40.84 -8.39
CA GLU A 433 4.74 -41.96 -7.55
C GLU A 433 5.44 -42.00 -6.19
N ASN A 434 6.62 -41.37 -6.06
CA ASN A 434 7.35 -41.25 -4.79
C ASN A 434 6.83 -40.10 -3.91
N ARG A 435 5.79 -39.38 -4.33
CA ARG A 435 5.13 -38.37 -3.49
C ARG A 435 4.48 -39.04 -2.29
N ILE A 436 4.48 -38.30 -1.17
CA ILE A 436 3.69 -38.70 -0.01
C ILE A 436 2.21 -38.69 -0.39
N ARG A 437 1.48 -39.78 -0.08
CA ARG A 437 0.07 -39.94 -0.46
C ARG A 437 -0.86 -38.95 0.23
N ASN A 438 -0.60 -38.65 1.50
CA ASN A 438 -1.35 -37.67 2.27
C ASN A 438 -0.45 -36.50 2.62
N SER A 439 -0.84 -35.29 2.22
CA SER A 439 -0.05 -34.07 2.46
C SER A 439 0.15 -33.76 3.94
N ALA A 440 -0.74 -34.22 4.83
CA ALA A 440 -0.59 -34.07 6.28
C ALA A 440 0.57 -34.91 6.85
N ASP A 441 0.99 -35.97 6.18
CA ASP A 441 2.08 -36.83 6.67
C ASP A 441 3.45 -36.14 6.56
N ILE A 442 3.56 -35.00 5.86
CA ILE A 442 4.78 -34.20 5.82
C ILE A 442 5.25 -33.76 7.23
N PHE A 443 4.30 -33.59 8.16
CA PHE A 443 4.61 -33.21 9.54
C PHE A 443 5.24 -34.34 10.36
N LEU A 444 5.21 -35.60 9.87
CA LEU A 444 5.86 -36.73 10.53
C LEU A 444 7.39 -36.64 10.44
N TYR A 445 7.94 -36.07 9.36
CA TYR A 445 9.39 -35.96 9.16
C TYR A 445 10.06 -35.00 10.14
N CYS A 446 9.44 -33.86 10.42
CA CYS A 446 10.03 -32.77 11.21
C CYS A 446 9.20 -32.46 12.47
N SER A 447 8.53 -33.47 13.03
CA SER A 447 7.48 -33.27 14.05
C SER A 447 7.92 -32.31 15.17
N SER A 448 7.07 -31.32 15.47
CA SER A 448 7.27 -30.16 16.38
C SER A 448 8.18 -29.00 15.92
N LEU A 449 8.99 -29.18 14.87
CA LEU A 449 9.85 -28.12 14.29
C LEU A 449 9.20 -27.36 13.14
N VAL A 450 8.14 -27.92 12.54
CA VAL A 450 7.45 -27.39 11.36
C VAL A 450 5.94 -27.36 11.60
N VAL A 451 5.26 -26.35 11.05
CA VAL A 451 3.80 -26.14 11.09
C VAL A 451 3.28 -25.77 9.71
N GLY A 452 1.99 -26.00 9.46
CA GLY A 452 1.29 -25.56 8.25
C GLY A 452 0.28 -24.47 8.57
N ASP A 453 0.14 -23.50 7.66
CA ASP A 453 -0.94 -22.51 7.71
C ASP A 453 -2.30 -23.14 7.35
N HIS A 454 -3.39 -22.46 7.67
CA HIS A 454 -4.73 -22.83 7.21
C HIS A 454 -4.91 -22.53 5.71
N GLU A 455 -5.69 -23.36 5.02
CA GLU A 455 -6.04 -23.15 3.62
C GLU A 455 -6.83 -21.85 3.44
N ASP A 456 -6.44 -21.06 2.44
CA ASP A 456 -7.12 -19.81 2.08
C ASP A 456 -8.36 -20.17 1.23
N THR A 457 -9.47 -20.48 1.90
CA THR A 457 -10.69 -21.03 1.29
C THR A 457 -11.46 -20.03 0.42
N ASN A 458 -11.10 -18.74 0.45
CA ASN A 458 -11.80 -17.66 -0.25
C ASN A 458 -11.31 -17.37 -1.68
N VAL A 459 -10.42 -18.20 -2.25
CA VAL A 459 -9.89 -18.02 -3.60
C VAL A 459 -10.52 -19.03 -4.57
N LYS A 460 -10.90 -18.56 -5.77
CA LYS A 460 -11.52 -19.35 -6.86
C LYS A 460 -10.73 -20.62 -7.26
N PHE A 461 -9.44 -20.66 -6.90
CA PHE A 461 -8.57 -21.83 -6.91
C PHE A 461 -7.79 -21.82 -5.59
N PRO A 462 -8.15 -22.66 -4.59
CA PRO A 462 -7.47 -22.67 -3.30
C PRO A 462 -6.01 -23.07 -3.50
N LYS A 463 -5.10 -22.24 -2.97
CA LYS A 463 -3.66 -22.52 -3.00
C LYS A 463 -3.35 -23.47 -1.85
N SER A 464 -2.46 -24.44 -2.08
CA SER A 464 -1.99 -25.34 -1.02
C SER A 464 -1.43 -24.54 0.17
N PRO A 465 -1.63 -25.03 1.41
CA PRO A 465 -1.22 -24.32 2.62
C PRO A 465 0.30 -24.15 2.67
N LYS A 466 0.76 -23.08 3.31
CA LYS A 466 2.19 -22.79 3.47
C LYS A 466 2.79 -23.68 4.54
N LEU A 467 4.01 -24.15 4.31
CA LEU A 467 4.84 -24.87 5.27
C LEU A 467 5.84 -23.90 5.89
N GLN A 468 5.98 -23.92 7.22
CA GLN A 468 6.81 -22.96 7.94
C GLN A 468 7.49 -23.58 9.17
N LEU A 469 8.58 -22.97 9.63
CA LEU A 469 9.17 -23.35 10.92
C LEU A 469 8.20 -23.02 12.06
N ALA A 470 8.09 -23.92 13.03
CA ALA A 470 7.14 -23.82 14.13
C ALA A 470 7.37 -22.60 15.04
N HIS A 471 8.61 -22.08 15.07
CA HIS A 471 8.97 -20.91 15.87
C HIS A 471 10.29 -20.30 15.40
N PHE A 472 10.48 -18.99 15.57
CA PHE A 472 11.71 -18.28 15.13
C PHE A 472 12.98 -18.85 15.75
N SER A 473 12.91 -19.27 17.02
CA SER A 473 14.04 -19.90 17.73
C SER A 473 14.52 -21.20 17.08
N VAL A 474 13.70 -21.88 16.28
CA VAL A 474 14.15 -23.03 15.48
C VAL A 474 15.09 -22.55 14.38
N LYS A 475 14.72 -21.50 13.65
CA LYS A 475 15.56 -20.89 12.60
C LYS A 475 16.88 -20.39 13.19
N GLU A 476 16.81 -19.73 14.34
CA GLU A 476 17.98 -19.23 15.07
C GLU A 476 18.92 -20.37 15.45
N TYR A 477 18.40 -21.45 16.02
CA TYR A 477 19.19 -22.62 16.37
C TYR A 477 19.85 -23.24 15.13
N LEU A 478 19.08 -23.46 14.05
CA LEU A 478 19.59 -24.06 12.80
C LEU A 478 20.62 -23.19 12.08
N THR A 479 20.56 -21.87 12.22
CA THR A 479 21.55 -20.94 11.63
C THR A 479 22.69 -20.60 12.58
N SER A 480 22.69 -21.15 13.79
CA SER A 480 23.74 -20.92 14.79
C SER A 480 24.88 -21.92 14.66
N GLY A 481 26.06 -21.54 15.17
CA GLY A 481 27.16 -22.50 15.37
C GLY A 481 26.94 -23.50 16.52
N ARG A 482 25.73 -23.59 17.07
CA ARG A 482 25.37 -24.43 18.24
C ARG A 482 24.62 -25.70 17.85
N VAL A 483 24.37 -25.93 16.56
CA VAL A 483 23.76 -27.16 16.06
C VAL A 483 24.62 -28.37 16.45
N VAL A 484 23.97 -29.50 16.75
CA VAL A 484 24.65 -30.77 17.07
C VAL A 484 25.72 -31.10 16.03
N SER A 485 26.93 -31.47 16.48
CA SER A 485 28.10 -31.77 15.66
C SER A 485 27.79 -32.60 14.42
N ASP A 486 27.00 -33.66 14.58
CA ASP A 486 26.78 -34.70 13.56
C ASP A 486 25.94 -34.21 12.37
N ILE A 487 25.19 -33.11 12.53
CA ILE A 487 24.38 -32.50 11.46
C ILE A 487 24.70 -31.01 11.28
N SER A 488 25.70 -30.48 12.00
CA SER A 488 26.06 -29.06 11.98
C SER A 488 26.48 -28.60 10.58
N GLN A 489 27.21 -29.45 9.86
CA GLN A 489 27.65 -29.18 8.49
C GLN A 489 26.48 -29.07 7.50
N GLU A 490 25.39 -29.82 7.72
CA GLU A 490 24.20 -29.76 6.85
C GLU A 490 23.50 -28.40 6.91
N PHE A 491 23.64 -27.68 8.03
CA PHE A 491 23.06 -26.35 8.20
C PHE A 491 24.07 -25.22 8.03
N ASP A 492 25.34 -25.52 7.67
CA ASP A 492 26.25 -24.49 7.20
C ASP A 492 25.62 -23.76 6.00
N PRO A 493 25.63 -22.42 5.95
CA PRO A 493 24.98 -21.67 4.88
C PRO A 493 25.44 -22.11 3.48
N LEU A 494 26.73 -22.37 3.26
CA LEU A 494 27.22 -22.76 1.94
C LEU A 494 26.76 -24.17 1.58
N CYS A 495 26.85 -25.11 2.51
CA CYS A 495 26.40 -26.49 2.32
C CYS A 495 24.88 -26.58 2.07
N ALA A 496 24.08 -25.90 2.89
CA ALA A 496 22.62 -25.90 2.77
C ALA A 496 22.17 -25.24 1.46
N ASN A 497 22.74 -24.09 1.09
CA ASN A 497 22.43 -23.44 -0.19
C ASN A 497 22.84 -24.33 -1.39
N ALA A 498 24.00 -25.01 -1.32
CA ALA A 498 24.41 -25.95 -2.35
C ALA A 498 23.43 -27.14 -2.46
N SER A 499 23.01 -27.72 -1.33
CA SER A 499 22.03 -28.81 -1.26
C SER A 499 20.70 -28.40 -1.92
N ILE A 500 20.13 -27.27 -1.53
CA ILE A 500 18.87 -26.76 -2.08
C ILE A 500 19.01 -26.50 -3.59
N ALA A 501 20.12 -25.90 -4.02
CA ALA A 501 20.38 -25.66 -5.44
C ALA A 501 20.43 -26.97 -6.24
N LYS A 502 21.07 -28.03 -5.71
CA LYS A 502 21.09 -29.36 -6.35
C LYS A 502 19.68 -29.92 -6.50
N VAL A 503 18.88 -29.93 -5.43
CA VAL A 503 17.49 -30.42 -5.46
C VAL A 503 16.67 -29.67 -6.51
N CYS A 504 16.73 -28.34 -6.52
CA CYS A 504 16.01 -27.55 -7.51
C CYS A 504 16.48 -27.83 -8.94
N LEU A 505 17.78 -27.87 -9.20
CA LEU A 505 18.33 -28.12 -10.53
C LEU A 505 18.01 -29.53 -11.03
N THR A 506 18.14 -30.53 -10.17
CA THR A 506 17.78 -31.92 -10.47
C THR A 506 16.31 -32.03 -10.85
N TYR A 507 15.41 -31.41 -10.07
CA TYR A 507 13.99 -31.36 -10.38
C TYR A 507 13.72 -30.68 -11.73
N LEU A 508 14.32 -29.52 -12.00
CA LEU A 508 14.14 -28.80 -13.26
C LEU A 508 14.69 -29.57 -14.47
N LEU A 509 15.80 -30.29 -14.30
CA LEU A 509 16.44 -31.09 -15.35
C LEU A 509 15.66 -32.36 -15.71
N GLN A 510 14.78 -32.85 -14.82
CA GLN A 510 13.92 -34.01 -15.10
C GLN A 510 12.76 -33.66 -16.03
N LEU A 511 12.39 -32.38 -16.10
CA LEU A 511 11.28 -31.85 -16.90
C LEU A 511 11.71 -31.61 -18.35
N ASP A 512 12.21 -32.64 -19.02
CA ASP A 512 12.50 -32.59 -20.45
C ASP A 512 11.19 -32.83 -21.23
N ILE A 513 10.68 -31.78 -21.91
CA ILE A 513 9.85 -31.72 -23.15
C ILE A 513 8.83 -30.56 -23.07
N GLU A 514 8.85 -29.70 -24.11
CA GLU A 514 7.95 -28.57 -24.43
C GLU A 514 7.92 -27.38 -23.43
N PRO A 515 7.57 -26.15 -23.91
CA PRO A 515 7.43 -24.99 -23.02
C PRO A 515 6.43 -25.34 -21.91
N TRP A 516 6.83 -25.13 -20.65
CA TRP A 516 6.00 -25.51 -19.51
C TRP A 516 4.63 -24.82 -19.60
N SER A 517 3.61 -25.61 -19.93
CA SER A 517 2.22 -25.16 -20.05
C SER A 517 1.60 -25.00 -18.66
N ASP A 518 0.44 -24.35 -18.59
CA ASP A 518 -0.35 -24.29 -17.35
C ASP A 518 -0.66 -25.71 -16.80
N TYR A 519 -0.78 -26.71 -17.69
CA TYR A 519 -0.94 -28.12 -17.31
C TYR A 519 0.31 -28.73 -16.66
N THR A 520 1.50 -28.36 -17.13
CA THR A 520 2.75 -28.78 -16.47
C THR A 520 2.83 -28.19 -15.05
N MET A 521 2.39 -26.95 -14.86
CA MET A 521 2.40 -26.29 -13.55
C MET A 521 1.36 -26.87 -12.56
N THR A 522 0.30 -27.54 -13.04
CA THR A 522 -0.64 -28.24 -12.15
C THR A 522 -0.17 -29.63 -11.76
N GLN A 523 0.59 -30.33 -12.63
CA GLN A 523 1.14 -31.65 -12.32
C GLN A 523 2.44 -31.60 -11.52
N TYR A 524 3.25 -30.56 -11.72
CA TYR A 524 4.56 -30.38 -11.10
C TYR A 524 4.54 -29.11 -10.26
N HIS A 525 4.18 -29.27 -8.98
CA HIS A 525 3.87 -28.17 -8.08
C HIS A 525 5.08 -27.26 -7.81
N SER A 526 6.29 -27.82 -7.86
CA SER A 526 7.54 -27.10 -7.54
C SER A 526 8.19 -26.39 -8.72
N VAL A 527 7.67 -26.47 -9.95
CA VAL A 527 8.31 -25.85 -11.12
C VAL A 527 8.51 -24.36 -10.95
N ALA A 528 7.43 -23.66 -10.58
CA ALA A 528 7.47 -22.22 -10.36
C ALA A 528 8.45 -21.87 -9.23
N TYR A 529 8.40 -22.62 -8.13
CA TYR A 529 9.28 -22.39 -7.00
C TYR A 529 10.74 -22.57 -7.41
N CYS A 530 11.11 -23.72 -7.99
CA CYS A 530 12.48 -24.01 -8.41
C CYS A 530 12.98 -22.99 -9.44
N ALA A 531 12.22 -22.71 -10.51
CA ALA A 531 12.61 -21.82 -11.60
C ALA A 531 12.91 -20.38 -11.14
N ASN A 532 12.17 -19.91 -10.11
CA ASN A 532 12.37 -18.58 -9.54
C ASN A 532 13.46 -18.54 -8.45
N ASN A 533 13.79 -19.67 -7.80
CA ASN A 533 14.58 -19.66 -6.58
C ASN A 533 15.95 -20.31 -6.66
N TRP A 534 16.16 -21.30 -7.53
CA TRP A 534 17.41 -22.08 -7.59
C TRP A 534 18.67 -21.19 -7.71
N MET A 535 18.55 -20.10 -8.48
CA MET A 535 19.64 -19.15 -8.72
C MET A 535 20.10 -18.42 -7.45
N TYR A 536 19.20 -18.13 -6.50
CA TYR A 536 19.58 -17.47 -5.25
C TYR A 536 20.46 -18.37 -4.40
N PHE A 537 20.13 -19.66 -4.36
CA PHE A 537 20.88 -20.66 -3.61
C PHE A 537 22.23 -20.94 -4.29
N ALA A 538 22.24 -21.12 -5.62
CA ALA A 538 23.47 -21.38 -6.36
C ALA A 538 24.47 -20.21 -6.33
N ARG A 539 24.00 -18.97 -6.37
CA ARG A 539 24.85 -17.76 -6.42
C ARG A 539 25.73 -17.56 -5.19
N VAL A 540 25.26 -17.99 -4.01
CA VAL A 540 26.01 -17.83 -2.75
C VAL A 540 27.20 -18.79 -2.68
N VAL A 541 27.15 -19.88 -3.44
CA VAL A 541 28.19 -20.91 -3.48
C VAL A 541 29.29 -20.48 -4.45
N VAL A 542 30.39 -19.94 -3.91
CA VAL A 542 31.53 -19.46 -4.72
C VAL A 542 32.23 -20.61 -5.44
N ASP A 543 32.49 -21.70 -4.71
CA ASP A 543 33.15 -22.90 -5.21
C ASP A 543 32.22 -24.11 -5.08
N PRO A 544 31.35 -24.39 -6.07
CA PRO A 544 30.42 -25.51 -6.01
C PRO A 544 31.16 -26.85 -6.01
N ASP A 545 30.63 -27.84 -5.29
CA ASP A 545 31.16 -29.21 -5.35
C ASP A 545 30.92 -29.87 -6.73
N LYS A 546 31.61 -30.99 -6.99
CA LYS A 546 31.55 -31.70 -8.28
C LYS A 546 30.12 -32.02 -8.73
N THR A 547 29.23 -32.36 -7.79
CA THR A 547 27.84 -32.72 -8.12
C THR A 547 27.06 -31.49 -8.59
N LEU A 548 27.14 -30.38 -7.86
CA LEU A 548 26.50 -29.12 -8.25
C LEU A 548 27.11 -28.56 -9.55
N GLN A 549 28.43 -28.68 -9.74
CA GLN A 549 29.09 -28.34 -11.00
C GLN A 549 28.51 -29.12 -12.18
N CYS A 550 28.34 -30.44 -12.05
CA CYS A 550 27.76 -31.28 -13.10
C CYS A 550 26.30 -30.92 -13.40
N LEU A 551 25.48 -30.65 -12.38
CA LEU A 551 24.09 -30.24 -12.57
C LEU A 551 23.98 -28.89 -13.28
N LEU A 552 24.78 -27.91 -12.85
CA LEU A 552 24.83 -26.60 -13.50
C LEU A 552 25.26 -26.73 -14.97
N LYS A 553 26.32 -27.50 -15.27
CA LYS A 553 26.73 -27.77 -16.66
C LYS A 553 25.61 -28.41 -17.47
N ARG A 554 24.94 -29.44 -16.95
CA ARG A 554 23.79 -30.06 -17.63
C ARG A 554 22.65 -29.07 -17.88
N PHE A 555 22.38 -28.19 -16.93
CA PHE A 555 21.31 -27.20 -17.00
C PHE A 555 21.55 -26.14 -18.08
N PHE A 556 22.79 -25.67 -18.23
CA PHE A 556 23.15 -24.68 -19.25
C PHE A 556 23.49 -25.29 -20.62
N ASN A 557 23.90 -26.56 -20.71
CA ASN A 557 24.23 -27.23 -21.98
C ASN A 557 23.00 -27.62 -22.82
N LYS A 558 21.83 -27.75 -22.20
CA LYS A 558 20.56 -27.98 -22.90
C LYS A 558 19.79 -26.68 -23.02
N ALA A 559 19.39 -26.29 -24.24
CA ALA A 559 18.60 -25.07 -24.44
C ALA A 559 17.25 -25.07 -23.70
N GLY A 560 16.62 -26.23 -23.45
CA GLY A 560 15.29 -26.34 -22.85
C GLY A 560 15.14 -25.82 -21.40
N PRO A 561 15.87 -26.38 -20.41
CA PRO A 561 15.64 -26.08 -18.99
C PRO A 561 15.80 -24.59 -18.62
N TYR A 562 16.86 -23.94 -19.10
CA TYR A 562 17.10 -22.54 -18.76
C TYR A 562 16.21 -21.58 -19.56
N THR A 563 15.86 -21.88 -20.82
CA THR A 563 14.91 -21.04 -21.59
C THR A 563 13.49 -21.10 -21.01
N ASN A 564 13.08 -22.26 -20.49
CA ASN A 564 11.85 -22.40 -19.72
C ASN A 564 11.88 -21.61 -18.40
N CYS A 565 13.03 -21.56 -17.72
CA CYS A 565 13.17 -20.68 -16.56
C CYS A 565 13.10 -19.19 -16.95
N VAL A 566 13.67 -18.80 -18.09
CA VAL A 566 13.59 -17.43 -18.62
C VAL A 566 12.13 -17.03 -18.89
N SER A 567 11.33 -17.91 -19.49
CA SER A 567 9.91 -17.62 -19.77
C SER A 567 9.08 -17.43 -18.49
N ILE A 568 9.31 -18.25 -17.46
CA ILE A 568 8.66 -18.09 -16.15
C ILE A 568 9.13 -16.79 -15.46
N ASN A 569 10.43 -16.53 -15.43
CA ASN A 569 11.01 -15.40 -14.69
C ASN A 569 10.63 -14.04 -15.31
N LEU A 570 10.45 -13.97 -16.63
CA LEU A 570 10.20 -12.72 -17.36
C LEU A 570 8.72 -12.46 -17.72
N ARG A 571 7.81 -13.40 -17.40
CA ARG A 571 6.33 -13.33 -17.63
C ARG A 571 5.91 -12.40 -18.79
N SER A 572 6.26 -12.78 -20.02
CA SER A 572 5.67 -12.17 -21.21
C SER A 572 4.26 -12.75 -21.42
N SER A 573 3.26 -11.88 -21.60
CA SER A 573 1.89 -12.27 -22.01
C SER A 573 1.83 -12.90 -23.42
N LYS A 574 2.96 -12.98 -24.13
CA LYS A 574 3.10 -13.64 -25.43
C LYS A 574 4.11 -14.78 -25.33
N TRP A 575 3.64 -16.00 -25.59
CA TRP A 575 4.38 -17.25 -25.74
C TRP A 575 5.27 -17.24 -27.00
N VAL A 576 6.20 -16.29 -27.09
CA VAL A 576 7.28 -16.32 -28.09
C VAL A 576 8.51 -16.87 -27.38
N PRO A 577 9.19 -17.93 -27.92
CA PRO A 577 10.42 -18.44 -27.34
C PRO A 577 11.47 -17.33 -27.26
N LEU A 578 11.76 -16.91 -26.03
CA LEU A 578 12.87 -16.03 -25.73
C LEU A 578 14.17 -16.84 -25.83
N GLN A 579 14.90 -16.72 -26.94
CA GLN A 579 16.20 -17.35 -27.12
C GLN A 579 17.29 -16.51 -26.44
N ALA A 580 17.37 -16.59 -25.11
CA ALA A 580 18.52 -16.08 -24.37
C ALA A 580 19.72 -17.02 -24.56
N SER A 581 20.92 -16.47 -24.68
CA SER A 581 22.15 -17.27 -24.61
C SER A 581 22.36 -17.81 -23.20
N ALA A 582 23.04 -18.96 -23.08
CA ALA A 582 23.39 -19.53 -21.77
C ALA A 582 24.25 -18.55 -20.94
N LEU A 583 25.15 -17.80 -21.60
CA LEU A 583 25.99 -16.80 -20.97
C LEU A 583 25.19 -15.59 -20.47
N TRP A 584 24.21 -15.12 -21.24
CA TRP A 584 23.29 -14.08 -20.79
C TRP A 584 22.53 -14.51 -19.54
N TYR A 585 21.96 -15.73 -19.53
CA TYR A 585 21.21 -16.21 -18.38
C TYR A 585 22.12 -16.46 -17.15
N GLY A 586 23.34 -16.94 -17.36
CA GLY A 586 24.36 -17.02 -16.31
C GLY A 586 24.66 -15.65 -15.70
N SER A 587 24.71 -14.62 -16.55
CA SER A 587 24.92 -13.22 -16.13
C SER A 587 23.70 -12.63 -15.43
N PHE A 588 22.48 -12.97 -15.85
CA PHE A 588 21.23 -12.61 -15.17
C PHE A 588 21.16 -13.22 -13.75
N THR A 589 21.41 -14.52 -13.66
CA THR A 589 21.29 -15.30 -12.40
C THR A 589 22.39 -14.98 -11.39
N GLY A 590 23.56 -14.53 -11.86
CA GLY A 590 24.68 -14.18 -10.99
C GLY A 590 25.57 -15.36 -10.60
N VAL A 591 25.41 -16.53 -11.23
CA VAL A 591 26.18 -17.74 -10.91
C VAL A 591 27.57 -17.67 -11.56
N ILE A 592 28.52 -17.08 -10.84
CA ILE A 592 29.87 -16.76 -11.34
C ILE A 592 30.62 -17.99 -11.89
N TYR A 593 30.50 -19.14 -11.22
CA TYR A 593 31.12 -20.39 -11.65
C TYR A 593 30.71 -20.74 -13.08
N MET A 594 29.40 -20.66 -13.40
CA MET A 594 28.90 -21.00 -14.73
C MET A 594 29.29 -19.98 -15.79
N VAL A 595 29.27 -18.69 -15.47
CA VAL A 595 29.79 -17.66 -16.39
C VAL A 595 31.24 -17.96 -16.74
N ASN A 596 32.08 -18.30 -15.76
CA ASN A 596 33.49 -18.62 -15.99
C ASN A 596 33.67 -19.88 -16.84
N GLU A 597 32.93 -20.96 -16.56
CA GLU A 597 33.00 -22.19 -17.34
C GLU A 597 32.53 -22.00 -18.78
N LEU A 598 31.39 -21.33 -19.01
CA LEU A 598 30.90 -21.03 -20.36
C LEU A 598 31.92 -20.22 -21.18
N LEU A 599 32.55 -19.21 -20.57
CA LEU A 599 33.60 -18.43 -21.22
C LEU A 599 34.90 -19.25 -21.46
N ARG A 600 35.17 -20.30 -20.66
CA ARG A 600 36.30 -21.23 -20.91
C ARG A 600 35.99 -22.20 -22.05
N GLU A 601 34.72 -22.60 -22.19
CA GLU A 601 34.23 -23.46 -23.27
C GLU A 601 34.05 -22.72 -24.61
N GLY A 602 34.32 -21.40 -24.63
CA GLY A 602 34.32 -20.59 -25.85
C GLY A 602 33.00 -19.89 -26.16
N ALA A 603 32.11 -19.73 -25.17
CA ALA A 603 30.92 -18.89 -25.34
C ALA A 603 31.33 -17.45 -25.74
N ASP A 604 30.64 -16.89 -26.74
CA ASP A 604 30.89 -15.51 -27.17
C ASP A 604 30.47 -14.55 -26.04
N VAL A 605 31.46 -13.80 -25.55
CA VAL A 605 31.31 -12.85 -24.43
C VAL A 605 30.29 -11.74 -24.73
N ASN A 606 30.01 -11.49 -26.01
CA ASN A 606 29.08 -10.46 -26.47
C ASN A 606 27.75 -11.02 -27.02
N ASP A 607 27.49 -12.32 -26.86
CA ASP A 607 26.27 -12.96 -27.36
C ASP A 607 25.03 -12.53 -26.56
N ALA A 608 24.27 -11.60 -27.14
CA ALA A 608 23.01 -11.11 -26.62
C ALA A 608 21.82 -12.04 -26.96
N GLY A 609 22.00 -13.15 -27.68
CA GLY A 609 20.88 -13.95 -28.17
C GLY A 609 20.13 -13.25 -29.31
N ASN A 610 18.84 -12.94 -29.15
CA ASN A 610 18.02 -12.25 -30.15
C ASN A 610 17.84 -10.75 -29.86
N ASP A 611 17.27 -9.99 -30.80
CA ASP A 611 17.09 -8.52 -30.75
C ASP A 611 16.36 -7.96 -29.50
N ARG A 612 15.80 -8.81 -28.63
CA ARG A 612 15.10 -8.40 -27.40
C ARG A 612 15.98 -8.42 -26.14
N PHE A 613 17.13 -9.09 -26.19
CA PHE A 613 18.00 -9.27 -25.06
C PHE A 613 19.22 -8.35 -25.14
N SER A 614 19.71 -7.96 -23.97
CA SER A 614 20.95 -7.20 -23.79
C SER A 614 22.17 -8.11 -23.85
N SER A 615 23.38 -7.56 -23.92
CA SER A 615 24.60 -8.34 -23.75
C SER A 615 24.72 -8.87 -22.32
N PRO A 616 25.48 -9.97 -22.12
CA PRO A 616 25.81 -10.48 -20.79
C PRO A 616 26.38 -9.39 -19.86
N LEU A 617 27.19 -8.47 -20.39
CA LEU A 617 27.78 -7.36 -19.64
C LEU A 617 26.72 -6.37 -19.15
N THR A 618 25.82 -5.97 -20.02
CA THR A 618 24.71 -5.07 -19.70
C THR A 618 23.79 -5.69 -18.66
N GLU A 619 23.47 -6.98 -18.77
CA GLU A 619 22.62 -7.67 -17.82
C GLU A 619 23.27 -7.85 -16.44
N ALA A 620 24.54 -8.28 -16.39
CA ALA A 620 25.28 -8.36 -15.13
C ALA A 620 25.37 -6.99 -14.43
N SER A 621 25.51 -5.93 -15.22
CA SER A 621 25.53 -4.54 -14.74
C SER A 621 24.16 -4.09 -14.21
N SER A 622 23.06 -4.51 -14.84
CA SER A 622 21.68 -4.22 -14.41
C SER A 622 21.29 -4.94 -13.12
N LYS A 623 21.91 -6.09 -12.83
CA LYS A 623 21.66 -6.93 -11.64
C LYS A 623 22.66 -6.74 -10.50
N GLY A 624 23.69 -5.93 -10.68
CA GLY A 624 24.65 -5.61 -9.62
C GLY A 624 25.74 -6.67 -9.41
N HIS A 625 25.96 -7.59 -10.35
CA HIS A 625 26.91 -8.69 -10.18
C HIS A 625 28.35 -8.27 -10.51
N THR A 626 28.97 -7.51 -9.61
CA THR A 626 30.29 -6.87 -9.83
C THR A 626 31.38 -7.85 -10.30
N LYS A 627 31.48 -9.04 -9.68
CA LYS A 627 32.50 -10.04 -10.06
C LYS A 627 32.29 -10.62 -11.47
N ILE A 628 31.03 -10.74 -11.91
CA ILE A 628 30.72 -11.19 -13.27
C ILE A 628 31.05 -10.10 -14.27
N VAL A 629 30.73 -8.83 -13.96
CA VAL A 629 31.14 -7.69 -14.78
C VAL A 629 32.66 -7.68 -14.97
N GLU A 630 33.42 -7.81 -13.88
CA GLU A 630 34.89 -7.88 -13.96
C GLU A 630 35.38 -9.03 -14.85
N LEU A 631 34.80 -10.22 -14.68
CA LEU A 631 35.13 -11.40 -15.47
C LEU A 631 34.85 -11.21 -16.97
N LEU A 632 33.67 -10.68 -17.31
CA LEU A 632 33.28 -10.41 -18.69
C LEU A 632 34.21 -9.38 -19.35
N LEU A 633 34.55 -8.31 -18.63
CA LEU A 633 35.50 -7.29 -19.10
C LEU A 633 36.89 -7.88 -19.33
N ASN A 634 37.37 -8.75 -18.44
CA ASN A 634 38.66 -9.44 -18.59
C ASN A 634 38.69 -10.41 -19.78
N ARG A 635 37.52 -10.85 -20.28
CA ARG A 635 37.37 -11.72 -21.46
C ARG A 635 37.00 -10.95 -22.73
N GLY A 636 37.11 -9.62 -22.72
CA GLY A 636 36.92 -8.79 -23.92
C GLY A 636 35.47 -8.40 -24.21
N ALA A 637 34.60 -8.37 -23.20
CA ALA A 637 33.25 -7.81 -23.35
C ALA A 637 33.31 -6.36 -23.85
N VAL A 638 32.51 -6.06 -24.87
CA VAL A 638 32.46 -4.71 -25.47
C VAL A 638 31.66 -3.79 -24.54
N ILE A 639 32.34 -2.78 -24.01
CA ILE A 639 31.81 -1.89 -22.97
C ILE A 639 30.75 -0.92 -23.51
N ASN A 640 30.98 -0.42 -24.72
CA ASN A 640 30.24 0.70 -25.29
C ASN A 640 29.13 0.25 -26.26
N THR A 641 28.76 -1.03 -26.26
CA THR A 641 27.70 -1.59 -27.09
C THR A 641 26.36 -0.91 -26.76
N ARG A 642 25.66 -0.44 -27.78
CA ARG A 642 24.30 0.08 -27.66
C ARG A 642 23.31 -0.99 -28.09
N GLU A 643 22.46 -1.43 -27.16
CA GLU A 643 21.45 -2.46 -27.39
C GLU A 643 20.05 -1.88 -27.26
N GLY A 644 19.20 -2.11 -28.27
CA GLY A 644 17.87 -1.53 -28.34
C GLY A 644 17.88 0.00 -28.19
N ASP A 645 16.77 0.57 -27.71
CA ASP A 645 16.62 2.02 -27.77
C ASP A 645 17.59 2.78 -26.86
N PHE A 646 18.02 2.25 -25.70
CA PHE A 646 18.87 2.99 -24.74
C PHE A 646 19.59 2.11 -23.69
N LEU A 647 19.91 0.84 -24.00
CA LEU A 647 20.44 -0.10 -23.00
C LEU A 647 21.94 -0.37 -23.24
N HIS A 648 22.80 0.12 -22.34
CA HIS A 648 24.22 -0.20 -22.29
C HIS A 648 24.65 -0.36 -20.82
N ALA A 649 25.76 -1.07 -20.58
CA ALA A 649 26.21 -1.45 -19.24
C ALA A 649 26.33 -0.26 -18.26
N LEU A 650 26.93 0.85 -18.71
CA LEU A 650 27.11 2.04 -17.87
C LEU A 650 25.76 2.67 -17.46
N ALA A 651 24.80 2.78 -18.37
CA ALA A 651 23.46 3.29 -18.06
C ALA A 651 22.65 2.30 -17.20
N ALA A 652 22.78 1.00 -17.43
CA ALA A 652 22.11 -0.04 -16.63
C ALA A 652 22.57 -0.01 -15.17
N ALA A 653 23.90 0.05 -14.93
CA ALA A 653 24.46 0.19 -13.58
C ALA A 653 24.08 1.53 -12.94
N SER A 654 24.10 2.61 -13.72
CA SER A 654 23.74 3.97 -13.28
C SER A 654 22.27 4.10 -12.90
N THR A 655 21.36 3.44 -13.62
CA THR A 655 19.92 3.42 -13.31
C THR A 655 19.64 2.75 -11.96
N ASN A 656 20.32 1.63 -11.69
CA ASN A 656 20.06 0.78 -10.53
C ASN A 656 20.93 1.12 -9.30
N GLY A 657 21.84 2.09 -9.39
CA GLY A 657 22.60 2.57 -8.24
C GLY A 657 23.87 1.78 -7.91
N TYR A 658 24.40 0.96 -8.83
CA TYR A 658 25.57 0.12 -8.58
C TYR A 658 26.89 0.88 -8.79
N ILE A 659 27.26 1.75 -7.84
CA ILE A 659 28.43 2.63 -7.94
C ILE A 659 29.74 1.87 -8.25
N LYS A 660 30.00 0.72 -7.62
CA LYS A 660 31.21 -0.09 -7.87
C LYS A 660 31.31 -0.59 -9.31
N ILE A 661 30.17 -0.90 -9.93
CA ILE A 661 30.12 -1.31 -11.34
C ILE A 661 30.33 -0.10 -12.24
N VAL A 662 29.74 1.05 -11.90
CA VAL A 662 29.98 2.30 -12.63
C VAL A 662 31.48 2.66 -12.60
N GLU A 663 32.12 2.65 -11.43
CA GLU A 663 33.57 2.88 -11.28
C GLU A 663 34.37 1.91 -12.16
N LEU A 664 34.09 0.62 -12.06
CA LEU A 664 34.77 -0.42 -12.82
C LEU A 664 34.62 -0.21 -14.34
N LEU A 665 33.42 0.08 -14.84
CA LEU A 665 33.19 0.33 -16.27
C LEU A 665 33.95 1.57 -16.75
N LEU A 666 33.96 2.64 -15.95
CA LEU A 666 34.69 3.87 -16.27
C LEU A 666 36.21 3.63 -16.29
N ASP A 667 36.74 2.85 -15.34
CA ASP A 667 38.17 2.52 -15.26
C ASP A 667 38.63 1.60 -16.40
N ARG A 668 37.72 0.81 -16.97
CA ARG A 668 37.98 -0.07 -18.12
C ARG A 668 37.71 0.59 -19.48
N GLY A 669 37.44 1.91 -19.51
CA GLY A 669 37.34 2.67 -20.75
C GLY A 669 35.91 2.86 -21.30
N ALA A 670 34.88 2.80 -20.45
CA ALA A 670 33.55 3.27 -20.85
C ALA A 670 33.60 4.75 -21.28
N ASP A 671 33.02 5.06 -22.45
CA ASP A 671 33.12 6.40 -23.03
C ASP A 671 32.14 7.37 -22.35
N VAL A 672 32.65 8.10 -21.37
CA VAL A 672 31.94 9.12 -20.59
C VAL A 672 31.62 10.38 -21.39
N LYS A 673 32.36 10.66 -22.47
CA LYS A 673 32.18 11.89 -23.25
C LYS A 673 31.24 11.70 -24.43
N SER A 674 30.97 10.45 -24.80
CA SER A 674 29.93 10.10 -25.76
C SER A 674 28.51 10.26 -25.19
N ILE A 675 27.55 10.09 -26.09
CA ILE A 675 26.13 9.93 -25.76
C ILE A 675 25.87 8.82 -24.71
N ASN A 676 26.73 7.79 -24.58
CA ASN A 676 26.59 6.78 -23.51
C ASN A 676 26.84 7.38 -22.12
N GLY A 677 27.79 8.31 -22.00
CA GLY A 677 28.03 9.02 -20.74
C GLY A 677 26.85 9.92 -20.37
N SER A 678 26.34 10.68 -21.35
CA SER A 678 25.15 11.53 -21.18
C SER A 678 23.92 10.70 -20.80
N ASP A 679 23.69 9.56 -21.45
CA ASP A 679 22.61 8.62 -21.12
C ASP A 679 22.78 8.08 -19.70
N ALA A 680 23.99 7.69 -19.29
CA ALA A 680 24.27 7.22 -17.94
C ALA A 680 24.00 8.30 -16.88
N LEU A 681 24.41 9.54 -17.13
CA LEU A 681 24.11 10.68 -16.26
C LEU A 681 22.60 10.91 -16.19
N LEU A 682 21.90 10.89 -17.33
CA LEU A 682 20.45 11.05 -17.41
C LEU A 682 19.74 10.00 -16.54
N LYS A 683 20.12 8.72 -16.66
CA LYS A 683 19.52 7.62 -15.89
C LYS A 683 19.83 7.71 -14.39
N ALA A 684 21.08 7.95 -14.01
CA ALA A 684 21.46 8.15 -12.60
C ALA A 684 20.70 9.33 -11.99
N SER A 685 20.62 10.43 -12.73
CA SER A 685 19.94 11.65 -12.32
C SER A 685 18.44 11.43 -12.19
N ALA A 686 17.82 10.72 -13.14
CA ALA A 686 16.41 10.34 -13.06
C ALA A 686 16.12 9.48 -11.82
N ALA A 687 16.98 8.51 -11.53
CA ALA A 687 16.83 7.62 -10.38
C ALA A 687 17.22 8.27 -9.04
N GLY A 688 17.89 9.42 -9.04
CA GLY A 688 18.27 10.15 -7.83
C GLY A 688 19.59 9.71 -7.21
N HIS A 689 20.45 9.00 -7.94
CA HIS A 689 21.70 8.43 -7.43
C HIS A 689 22.83 9.47 -7.38
N ILE A 690 22.83 10.31 -6.34
CA ILE A 690 23.73 11.46 -6.17
C ILE A 690 25.22 11.10 -6.32
N GLU A 691 25.68 10.02 -5.69
CA GLU A 691 27.11 9.65 -5.73
C GLU A 691 27.56 9.19 -7.12
N ILE A 692 26.68 8.53 -7.88
CA ILE A 692 26.95 8.17 -9.28
C ILE A 692 26.98 9.43 -10.15
N VAL A 693 26.05 10.37 -9.93
CA VAL A 693 26.06 11.67 -10.62
C VAL A 693 27.38 12.40 -10.37
N LYS A 694 27.82 12.52 -9.11
CA LYS A 694 29.12 13.12 -8.77
C LYS A 694 30.28 12.41 -9.48
N LEU A 695 30.29 11.08 -9.48
CA LEU A 695 31.33 10.29 -10.12
C LEU A 695 31.37 10.55 -11.64
N LEU A 696 30.24 10.50 -12.33
CA LEU A 696 30.15 10.76 -13.77
C LEU A 696 30.57 12.19 -14.11
N LEU A 697 30.11 13.17 -13.34
CA LEU A 697 30.56 14.57 -13.48
C LEU A 697 32.07 14.66 -13.28
N ASN A 698 32.64 14.03 -12.23
CA ASN A 698 34.07 14.00 -11.95
C ASN A 698 34.90 13.41 -13.09
N ARG A 699 34.36 12.43 -13.83
CA ARG A 699 35.00 11.86 -15.03
C ARG A 699 34.81 12.70 -16.30
N GLY A 700 34.18 13.86 -16.20
CA GLY A 700 34.06 14.83 -17.31
C GLY A 700 32.99 14.46 -18.33
N VAL A 701 31.85 13.91 -17.88
CA VAL A 701 30.69 13.64 -18.74
C VAL A 701 30.21 14.91 -19.45
N ASN A 702 29.91 14.80 -20.75
CA ASN A 702 29.28 15.89 -21.48
C ASN A 702 27.76 15.75 -21.33
N PHE A 703 27.13 16.63 -20.56
CA PHE A 703 25.69 16.60 -20.33
C PHE A 703 24.89 17.49 -21.30
N ASP A 704 25.56 18.20 -22.21
CA ASP A 704 24.94 19.03 -23.26
C ASP A 704 24.51 18.21 -24.48
N VAL A 705 24.88 16.92 -24.54
CA VAL A 705 24.47 16.02 -25.61
C VAL A 705 23.00 15.63 -25.40
N VAL A 706 22.10 16.43 -25.98
CA VAL A 706 20.65 16.26 -25.84
C VAL A 706 20.04 15.88 -27.19
N ARG A 707 19.31 14.76 -27.25
CA ARG A 707 18.59 14.32 -28.48
C ARG A 707 17.24 15.01 -28.63
N SER A 708 16.56 15.22 -27.51
CA SER A 708 15.27 15.91 -27.39
C SER A 708 15.17 16.59 -26.03
N LEU A 709 14.27 17.54 -25.85
CA LEU A 709 14.04 18.18 -24.55
C LEU A 709 13.77 17.14 -23.42
N TYR A 710 13.13 16.02 -23.74
CA TYR A 710 12.84 14.95 -22.80
C TYR A 710 14.06 14.12 -22.39
N ASP A 711 15.13 14.17 -23.18
CA ASP A 711 16.43 13.53 -22.90
C ASP A 711 17.39 14.49 -22.17
N ASN A 712 16.95 15.71 -21.84
CA ASN A 712 17.77 16.66 -21.07
C ASN A 712 17.77 16.28 -19.58
N THR A 713 18.97 16.13 -19.02
CA THR A 713 19.17 15.79 -17.60
C THR A 713 18.46 16.78 -16.68
N LEU A 714 18.61 18.10 -16.93
CA LEU A 714 18.00 19.17 -16.15
C LEU A 714 16.46 19.11 -16.20
N PHE A 715 15.88 18.73 -17.34
CA PHE A 715 14.43 18.54 -17.49
C PHE A 715 13.91 17.40 -16.60
N ILE A 716 14.57 16.24 -16.65
CA ILE A 716 14.12 15.08 -15.89
C ILE A 716 14.27 15.30 -14.38
N VAL A 717 15.39 15.87 -13.92
CA VAL A 717 15.58 16.15 -12.48
C VAL A 717 14.63 17.22 -11.98
N SER A 718 14.32 18.24 -12.80
CA SER A 718 13.30 19.25 -12.49
C SER A 718 11.91 18.63 -12.42
N SER A 719 11.59 17.67 -13.30
CA SER A 719 10.32 16.94 -13.20
C SER A 719 10.25 15.99 -12.01
N ARG A 720 11.37 15.41 -11.57
CA ARG A 720 11.41 14.38 -10.51
C ARG A 720 11.67 14.94 -9.11
N GLY A 721 12.11 16.20 -8.98
CA GLY A 721 12.29 16.85 -7.68
C GLY A 721 13.70 16.71 -7.10
N HIS A 722 14.71 16.40 -7.92
CA HIS A 722 16.07 16.08 -7.44
C HIS A 722 16.96 17.31 -7.31
N ILE A 723 16.65 18.20 -6.36
CA ILE A 723 17.34 19.49 -6.19
C ILE A 723 18.87 19.39 -6.02
N LYS A 724 19.36 18.42 -5.23
CA LYS A 724 20.81 18.21 -5.00
C LYS A 724 21.55 17.88 -6.30
N ILE A 725 20.91 17.20 -7.23
CA ILE A 725 21.50 16.93 -8.54
C ILE A 725 21.55 18.20 -9.38
N ILE A 726 20.50 19.04 -9.33
CA ILE A 726 20.51 20.35 -10.00
C ILE A 726 21.65 21.23 -9.46
N GLU A 727 21.82 21.30 -8.14
CA GLU A 727 22.93 22.02 -7.52
C GLU A 727 24.29 21.50 -7.99
N LEU A 728 24.46 20.18 -8.11
CA LEU A 728 25.69 19.57 -8.63
C LEU A 728 25.96 19.89 -10.10
N LEU A 729 24.93 19.82 -10.96
CA LEU A 729 25.04 20.19 -12.37
C LEU A 729 25.46 21.65 -12.51
N PHE A 730 24.84 22.53 -11.72
CA PHE A 730 25.15 23.95 -11.68
C PHE A 730 26.52 24.30 -11.10
N ALA A 731 27.02 23.55 -10.11
CA ALA A 731 28.34 23.80 -9.53
C ALA A 731 29.49 23.48 -10.50
N ARG A 732 29.25 22.58 -11.46
CA ARG A 732 30.25 22.14 -12.46
C ARG A 732 30.38 23.08 -13.65
N ASP A 733 29.37 23.89 -13.90
CA ASP A 733 29.26 24.62 -15.15
C ASP A 733 29.17 26.13 -14.91
N ILE A 734 30.36 26.73 -14.95
CA ILE A 734 30.59 28.18 -14.90
C ILE A 734 30.05 28.88 -16.17
N HIS A 735 29.59 28.13 -17.18
CA HIS A 735 29.14 28.63 -18.49
C HIS A 735 27.62 28.69 -18.70
N PHE A 736 26.77 28.26 -17.75
CA PHE A 736 25.31 28.48 -17.82
C PHE A 736 24.93 29.94 -18.09
N ASN A 737 25.79 30.88 -17.67
CA ASN A 737 25.58 32.31 -17.84
C ASN A 737 26.10 32.87 -19.19
N SER A 738 26.70 32.04 -20.05
CA SER A 738 27.42 32.50 -21.26
C SER A 738 26.99 31.82 -22.57
N GLN A 739 26.22 30.73 -22.54
CA GLN A 739 25.66 30.11 -23.74
C GLN A 739 24.19 29.69 -23.56
N GLY A 740 23.26 30.60 -23.89
CA GLY A 740 21.99 30.32 -24.57
C GLY A 740 21.03 29.20 -24.13
N MET A 741 21.20 28.49 -23.00
CA MET A 741 20.29 27.42 -22.60
C MET A 741 18.95 28.02 -22.18
N ASP A 742 17.90 27.67 -22.91
CA ASP A 742 16.55 28.10 -22.59
C ASP A 742 16.05 27.40 -21.32
N LEU A 743 16.06 28.09 -20.18
CA LEU A 743 15.62 27.53 -18.89
C LEU A 743 14.08 27.42 -18.77
N LYS A 744 13.34 27.97 -19.73
CA LYS A 744 11.87 28.01 -19.75
C LYS A 744 11.22 26.64 -19.51
N PRO A 745 11.63 25.56 -20.19
CA PRO A 745 10.97 24.26 -20.02
C PRO A 745 11.18 23.67 -18.62
N PHE A 746 12.28 24.01 -17.95
CA PHE A 746 12.62 23.47 -16.64
C PHE A 746 11.82 24.14 -15.52
N VAL A 747 11.71 25.48 -15.53
CA VAL A 747 10.84 26.21 -14.58
C VAL A 747 9.40 25.79 -14.76
N TYR A 748 8.92 25.73 -16.01
CA TYR A 748 7.59 25.23 -16.30
C TYR A 748 7.36 23.83 -15.71
N LYS A 749 8.29 22.90 -15.93
CA LYS A 749 8.15 21.52 -15.45
C LYS A 749 8.24 21.40 -13.93
N ALA A 750 9.13 22.16 -13.29
CA ALA A 750 9.22 22.22 -11.83
C ALA A 750 7.92 22.74 -11.23
N SER A 751 7.37 23.81 -11.81
CA SER A 751 6.10 24.42 -11.38
C SER A 751 4.91 23.51 -11.61
N ALA A 752 4.84 22.82 -12.76
CA ALA A 752 3.82 21.83 -13.08
C ALA A 752 3.86 20.58 -12.17
N ARG A 753 4.94 20.40 -11.40
CA ARG A 753 5.11 19.29 -10.44
C ARG A 753 5.15 19.75 -8.98
N GLY A 754 5.02 21.06 -8.72
CA GLY A 754 5.02 21.64 -7.38
C GLY A 754 6.39 21.64 -6.69
N HIS A 755 7.48 21.54 -7.44
CA HIS A 755 8.85 21.52 -6.89
C HIS A 755 9.35 22.94 -6.61
N THR A 756 8.76 23.61 -5.63
CA THR A 756 8.97 25.05 -5.32
C THR A 756 10.44 25.44 -5.22
N LYS A 757 11.26 24.69 -4.46
CA LYS A 757 12.69 25.01 -4.31
C LYS A 757 13.50 24.89 -5.61
N ILE A 758 13.06 24.02 -6.52
CA ILE A 758 13.69 23.88 -7.84
C ILE A 758 13.28 25.05 -8.72
N ALA A 759 12.00 25.42 -8.72
CA ALA A 759 11.53 26.60 -9.43
C ALA A 759 12.27 27.86 -8.92
N GLU A 760 12.42 28.01 -7.60
CA GLU A 760 13.18 29.11 -6.99
C GLU A 760 14.62 29.14 -7.48
N LEU A 761 15.33 28.01 -7.37
CA LEU A 761 16.71 27.89 -7.83
C LEU A 761 16.86 28.21 -9.32
N LEU A 762 15.93 27.76 -10.17
CA LEU A 762 15.98 28.03 -11.61
C LEU A 762 15.70 29.51 -11.92
N LEU A 763 14.76 30.13 -11.23
CA LEU A 763 14.44 31.57 -11.37
C LEU A 763 15.60 32.44 -10.89
N ASP A 764 16.26 32.07 -9.79
CA ASP A 764 17.46 32.75 -9.28
C ASP A 764 18.65 32.65 -10.26
N ARG A 765 18.60 31.71 -11.21
CA ARG A 765 19.57 31.57 -12.31
C ARG A 765 19.14 32.23 -13.60
N GLY A 766 18.16 33.13 -13.54
CA GLY A 766 17.76 33.96 -14.67
C GLY A 766 16.77 33.29 -15.61
N ALA A 767 16.13 32.20 -15.20
CA ALA A 767 14.97 31.71 -15.94
C ALA A 767 13.87 32.77 -15.88
N ASP A 768 13.28 33.07 -17.04
CA ASP A 768 12.11 33.93 -17.11
C ASP A 768 10.98 33.30 -16.27
N VAL A 769 10.17 34.11 -15.58
CA VAL A 769 9.06 33.64 -14.75
C VAL A 769 7.77 33.52 -15.58
N ASN A 770 7.68 34.26 -16.68
CA ASN A 770 6.52 34.37 -17.56
C ASN A 770 6.64 33.52 -18.84
N THR A 771 7.49 32.51 -18.78
CA THR A 771 7.80 31.58 -19.87
C THR A 771 6.55 30.91 -20.40
N GLN A 772 6.48 30.59 -21.69
CA GLN A 772 5.37 29.85 -22.26
C GLN A 772 5.90 28.56 -22.91
N ASP A 773 5.27 27.43 -22.63
CA ASP A 773 5.51 26.17 -23.37
C ASP A 773 4.72 26.17 -24.70
N GLY A 774 4.91 25.15 -25.55
CA GLY A 774 4.25 25.01 -26.86
C GLY A 774 2.71 25.04 -26.85
N ASP A 775 2.09 24.79 -25.68
CA ASP A 775 0.64 24.96 -25.43
C ASP A 775 0.28 26.37 -24.91
N PHE A 776 1.21 27.33 -25.02
CA PHE A 776 1.12 28.71 -24.52
C PHE A 776 0.84 28.81 -23.00
N LEU A 777 1.32 27.84 -22.22
CA LEU A 777 1.06 27.74 -20.79
C LEU A 777 2.24 28.24 -19.96
N ASN A 778 2.00 29.18 -19.03
CA ASN A 778 3.05 29.68 -18.14
C ASN A 778 3.16 28.91 -16.80
N PRO A 779 4.30 29.03 -16.09
CA PRO A 779 4.52 28.40 -14.79
C PRO A 779 3.42 28.71 -13.76
N LEU A 780 2.91 29.95 -13.73
CA LEU A 780 1.88 30.38 -12.80
C LEU A 780 0.55 29.65 -13.05
N ALA A 781 0.13 29.59 -14.31
CA ALA A 781 -1.12 28.96 -14.73
C ALA A 781 -1.12 27.44 -14.48
N VAL A 782 0.01 26.76 -14.73
CA VAL A 782 0.11 25.31 -14.48
C VAL A 782 0.22 24.99 -12.98
N ALA A 783 0.95 25.81 -12.19
CA ALA A 783 1.00 25.65 -10.74
C ALA A 783 -0.38 25.90 -10.11
N SER A 784 -1.10 26.91 -10.63
CA SER A 784 -2.45 27.26 -10.17
C SER A 784 -3.47 26.16 -10.49
N ALA A 785 -3.40 25.58 -11.69
CA ALA A 785 -4.27 24.47 -12.10
C ALA A 785 -4.07 23.17 -11.30
N ASN A 786 -2.92 23.00 -10.64
CA ASN A 786 -2.61 21.82 -9.82
C ASN A 786 -2.66 22.11 -8.31
N GLY A 787 -3.04 23.32 -7.90
CA GLY A 787 -3.20 23.66 -6.48
C GLY A 787 -1.89 23.83 -5.70
N TYR A 788 -0.76 24.13 -6.36
CA TYR A 788 0.54 24.23 -5.70
C TYR A 788 0.76 25.63 -5.08
N THR A 789 0.03 25.96 -4.01
CA THR A 789 -0.01 27.30 -3.38
C THR A 789 1.36 27.92 -3.12
N LYS A 790 2.31 27.18 -2.53
CA LYS A 790 3.68 27.70 -2.28
C LYS A 790 4.46 28.02 -3.56
N THR A 791 4.20 27.27 -4.64
CA THR A 791 4.82 27.53 -5.94
C THR A 791 4.17 28.74 -6.61
N VAL A 792 2.85 28.88 -6.49
CA VAL A 792 2.11 30.07 -6.96
C VAL A 792 2.61 31.32 -6.24
N GLU A 793 2.74 31.26 -4.91
CA GLU A 793 3.29 32.35 -4.08
C GLU A 793 4.69 32.76 -4.55
N LEU A 794 5.61 31.78 -4.65
CA LEU A 794 6.97 32.02 -5.15
C LEU A 794 6.97 32.67 -6.54
N LEU A 795 6.16 32.17 -7.48
CA LEU A 795 6.13 32.69 -8.84
C LEU A 795 5.64 34.14 -8.86
N LEU A 796 4.62 34.47 -8.08
CA LEU A 796 4.12 35.84 -7.93
C LEU A 796 5.17 36.75 -7.27
N ASP A 797 5.88 36.27 -6.25
CA ASP A 797 6.97 36.99 -5.59
C ASP A 797 8.15 37.25 -6.54
N LYS A 798 8.37 36.36 -7.51
CA LYS A 798 9.37 36.49 -8.58
C LYS A 798 8.86 37.29 -9.80
N GLY A 799 7.67 37.89 -9.71
CA GLY A 799 7.14 38.80 -10.72
C GLY A 799 6.35 38.14 -11.86
N ALA A 800 5.76 36.97 -11.61
CA ALA A 800 4.82 36.37 -12.56
C ALA A 800 3.63 37.32 -12.82
N ASP A 801 3.28 37.51 -14.08
CA ASP A 801 2.10 38.28 -14.46
C ASP A 801 0.83 37.50 -14.08
N VAL A 802 0.18 37.95 -13.02
CA VAL A 802 -1.05 37.39 -12.47
C VAL A 802 -2.20 37.41 -13.48
N ASN A 803 -2.20 38.37 -14.40
CA ASN A 803 -3.26 38.60 -15.38
C ASN A 803 -2.86 38.19 -16.81
N SER A 804 -1.75 37.44 -16.97
CA SER A 804 -1.25 37.02 -18.28
C SER A 804 -2.39 36.45 -19.13
N PRO A 805 -2.67 37.02 -20.33
CA PRO A 805 -3.78 36.60 -21.16
C PRO A 805 -3.47 35.27 -21.86
N TYR A 806 -4.47 34.39 -21.97
CA TYR A 806 -4.36 33.13 -22.73
C TYR A 806 -5.53 32.92 -23.66
N HIS A 807 -5.20 32.48 -24.87
CA HIS A 807 -6.17 32.02 -25.87
C HIS A 807 -6.36 30.49 -25.85
N THR A 808 -6.01 29.83 -24.74
CA THR A 808 -6.25 28.38 -24.54
C THR A 808 -7.65 28.13 -23.99
N TRP A 809 -8.17 26.90 -24.16
CA TRP A 809 -9.49 26.49 -23.66
C TRP A 809 -9.75 26.90 -22.20
N PHE A 810 -8.74 26.76 -21.33
CA PHE A 810 -8.89 26.87 -19.87
C PHE A 810 -8.61 28.27 -19.27
N GLY A 811 -8.18 29.25 -20.07
CA GLY A 811 -7.93 30.62 -19.60
C GLY A 811 -6.69 30.81 -18.72
N ASN A 812 -6.69 31.89 -17.91
CA ASN A 812 -5.60 32.36 -17.03
C ASN A 812 -5.46 31.57 -15.72
N ALA A 813 -4.51 31.98 -14.88
CA ALA A 813 -4.21 31.31 -13.62
C ALA A 813 -5.44 31.24 -12.70
N LEU A 814 -6.21 32.33 -12.62
CA LEU A 814 -7.42 32.43 -11.81
C LEU A 814 -8.50 31.49 -12.35
N THR A 815 -8.82 31.52 -13.65
CA THR A 815 -9.84 30.63 -14.22
C THR A 815 -9.51 29.15 -14.03
N ARG A 816 -8.23 28.77 -14.14
CA ARG A 816 -7.77 27.38 -13.96
C ARG A 816 -7.85 26.91 -12.52
N ALA A 817 -7.38 27.73 -11.57
CA ALA A 817 -7.52 27.43 -10.14
C ALA A 817 -8.99 27.31 -9.76
N SER A 818 -9.84 28.17 -10.34
CA SER A 818 -11.27 28.18 -10.10
C SER A 818 -11.98 26.95 -10.66
N ALA A 819 -11.68 26.53 -11.89
CA ALA A 819 -12.23 25.31 -12.49
C ALA A 819 -11.85 24.05 -11.71
N ARG A 820 -10.62 24.01 -11.17
CA ARG A 820 -10.06 22.84 -10.47
C ARG A 820 -10.38 22.80 -8.97
N GLY A 821 -11.05 23.82 -8.43
CA GLY A 821 -11.49 23.85 -7.04
C GLY A 821 -10.35 24.09 -6.04
N HIS A 822 -9.47 25.06 -6.30
CA HIS A 822 -8.33 25.39 -5.43
C HIS A 822 -8.53 26.74 -4.73
N PRO A 823 -9.34 26.82 -3.65
CA PRO A 823 -9.72 28.08 -3.02
C PRO A 823 -8.53 28.88 -2.47
N GLU A 824 -7.52 28.24 -1.88
CA GLU A 824 -6.34 28.93 -1.34
C GLU A 824 -5.50 29.58 -2.44
N VAL A 825 -5.43 28.95 -3.62
CA VAL A 825 -4.76 29.52 -4.79
C VAL A 825 -5.59 30.68 -5.36
N VAL A 826 -6.91 30.53 -5.43
CA VAL A 826 -7.82 31.59 -5.89
C VAL A 826 -7.72 32.81 -4.97
N GLU A 827 -7.75 32.61 -3.66
CA GLU A 827 -7.56 33.66 -2.66
C GLU A 827 -6.22 34.37 -2.85
N LEU A 828 -5.13 33.60 -2.93
CA LEU A 828 -3.79 34.17 -3.14
C LEU A 828 -3.69 34.98 -4.44
N LEU A 829 -4.24 34.48 -5.56
CA LEU A 829 -4.23 35.20 -6.83
C LEU A 829 -5.00 36.53 -6.73
N LEU A 830 -6.16 36.53 -6.08
CA LEU A 830 -6.97 37.73 -5.87
C LEU A 830 -6.27 38.73 -4.94
N ASP A 831 -5.60 38.25 -3.89
CA ASP A 831 -4.79 39.08 -2.99
C ASP A 831 -3.59 39.73 -3.71
N ARG A 832 -3.11 39.11 -4.80
CA ARG A 832 -2.07 39.66 -5.69
C ARG A 832 -2.65 40.39 -6.90
N ASN A 833 -3.87 40.92 -6.79
CA ASN A 833 -4.55 41.74 -7.81
C ASN A 833 -4.88 41.01 -9.12
N ALA A 834 -5.18 39.71 -9.08
CA ALA A 834 -5.85 39.06 -10.20
C ALA A 834 -7.20 39.75 -10.45
N ASP A 835 -7.48 40.14 -11.69
CA ASP A 835 -8.78 40.70 -12.03
C ASP A 835 -9.84 39.58 -12.07
N VAL A 836 -10.74 39.64 -11.08
CA VAL A 836 -11.80 38.66 -10.83
C VAL A 836 -12.79 38.54 -12.00
N ASN A 837 -12.87 39.56 -12.86
CA ASN A 837 -13.83 39.67 -13.95
C ASN A 837 -13.18 39.53 -15.34
N VAL A 838 -11.90 39.14 -15.42
CA VAL A 838 -11.23 38.93 -16.71
C VAL A 838 -11.95 37.87 -17.52
N LYS A 839 -12.22 38.23 -18.79
CA LYS A 839 -12.63 37.25 -19.79
C LYS A 839 -11.43 36.48 -20.31
N SER A 840 -11.35 35.21 -19.95
CA SER A 840 -10.24 34.34 -20.36
C SER A 840 -10.73 32.96 -20.81
N GLY A 841 -10.14 32.45 -21.89
CA GLY A 841 -10.49 31.15 -22.48
C GLY A 841 -11.94 31.03 -22.95
N GLN A 842 -12.41 29.79 -23.12
CA GLN A 842 -13.78 29.49 -23.56
C GLN A 842 -14.82 29.53 -22.44
N CYS A 843 -14.42 29.58 -21.17
CA CYS A 843 -15.33 29.72 -20.04
C CYS A 843 -15.71 31.18 -19.77
N GLY A 844 -14.98 32.16 -20.32
CA GLY A 844 -15.37 33.56 -20.27
C GLY A 844 -15.24 34.27 -18.92
N SER A 845 -15.14 33.58 -17.77
CA SER A 845 -14.70 34.14 -16.48
C SER A 845 -14.36 33.04 -15.47
N ALA A 846 -13.68 33.40 -14.39
CA ALA A 846 -13.37 32.47 -13.29
C ALA A 846 -14.64 31.95 -12.60
N LEU A 847 -15.66 32.80 -12.49
CA LEU A 847 -16.94 32.48 -11.88
C LEU A 847 -17.74 31.48 -12.72
N ILE A 848 -17.72 31.62 -14.05
CA ILE A 848 -18.35 30.66 -14.96
C ILE A 848 -17.60 29.32 -14.89
N ALA A 849 -16.27 29.33 -14.88
CA ALA A 849 -15.47 28.11 -14.80
C ALA A 849 -15.72 27.32 -13.49
N ALA A 850 -15.74 28.01 -12.34
CA ALA A 850 -16.08 27.39 -11.05
C ALA A 850 -17.52 26.84 -11.03
N SER A 851 -18.46 27.59 -11.60
CA SER A 851 -19.87 27.19 -11.71
C SER A 851 -20.06 25.98 -12.64
N ALA A 852 -19.29 25.88 -13.72
CA ALA A 852 -19.34 24.77 -14.67
C ALA A 852 -18.82 23.45 -14.09
N GLU A 853 -17.87 23.52 -13.17
CA GLU A 853 -17.21 22.36 -12.56
C GLU A 853 -17.74 22.04 -11.14
N GLY A 854 -18.77 22.76 -10.67
CA GLY A 854 -19.43 22.47 -9.39
C GLY A 854 -18.65 22.93 -8.15
N GLN A 855 -17.74 23.90 -8.29
CA GLN A 855 -16.82 24.33 -7.23
C GLN A 855 -17.46 25.38 -6.30
N LYS A 856 -18.41 24.96 -5.45
CA LYS A 856 -19.21 25.86 -4.59
C LYS A 856 -18.37 26.84 -3.76
N GLU A 857 -17.33 26.35 -3.07
CA GLU A 857 -16.47 27.18 -2.19
C GLU A 857 -15.73 28.27 -2.98
N VAL A 858 -15.25 27.94 -4.18
CA VAL A 858 -14.63 28.90 -5.09
C VAL A 858 -15.65 29.90 -5.63
N VAL A 859 -16.86 29.47 -5.99
CA VAL A 859 -17.94 30.37 -6.43
C VAL A 859 -18.25 31.39 -5.34
N GLU A 860 -18.39 30.94 -4.09
CA GLU A 860 -18.63 31.80 -2.94
C GLU A 860 -17.49 32.81 -2.73
N LEU A 861 -16.23 32.34 -2.76
CA LEU A 861 -15.05 33.18 -2.66
C LEU A 861 -15.00 34.24 -3.76
N LEU A 862 -15.19 33.86 -5.02
CA LEU A 862 -15.18 34.79 -6.15
C LEU A 862 -16.27 35.86 -6.01
N LEU A 863 -17.49 35.48 -5.65
CA LEU A 863 -18.59 36.42 -5.41
C LEU A 863 -18.30 37.36 -4.24
N ASN A 864 -17.71 36.86 -3.15
CA ASN A 864 -17.29 37.68 -2.02
C ASN A 864 -16.19 38.69 -2.39
N ARG A 865 -15.38 38.37 -3.42
CA ARG A 865 -14.32 39.24 -3.95
C ARG A 865 -14.77 40.08 -5.15
N GLY A 866 -16.08 40.20 -5.40
CA GLY A 866 -16.65 41.12 -6.40
C GLY A 866 -16.77 40.57 -7.82
N ALA A 867 -16.79 39.24 -8.00
CA ALA A 867 -17.11 38.64 -9.29
C ALA A 867 -18.52 39.02 -9.75
N ASN A 868 -18.66 39.47 -10.99
CA ASN A 868 -19.95 39.82 -11.57
C ASN A 868 -20.66 38.55 -12.12
N PRO A 869 -21.79 38.12 -11.54
CA PRO A 869 -22.51 36.91 -11.97
C PRO A 869 -23.14 37.01 -13.36
N ASN A 870 -23.23 38.23 -13.89
CA ASN A 870 -23.90 38.52 -15.16
C ASN A 870 -22.92 38.67 -16.34
N ILE A 871 -21.64 38.36 -16.15
CA ILE A 871 -20.70 38.29 -17.26
C ILE A 871 -21.14 37.15 -18.19
N PRO A 872 -21.40 37.42 -19.49
CA PRO A 872 -21.70 36.36 -20.44
C PRO A 872 -20.42 35.61 -20.81
N ASN A 873 -20.55 34.30 -21.00
CA ASN A 873 -19.48 33.46 -21.52
C ASN A 873 -19.06 33.91 -22.94
N ASN A 874 -17.86 33.52 -23.37
CA ASN A 874 -17.33 33.65 -24.71
C ASN A 874 -17.89 32.58 -25.70
N THR A 875 -18.77 31.70 -25.24
CA THR A 875 -19.44 30.64 -26.05
C THR A 875 -20.96 30.71 -25.89
N HIS A 876 -21.67 29.84 -26.61
CA HIS A 876 -23.14 29.73 -26.69
C HIS A 876 -23.86 29.41 -25.34
N ASP A 877 -23.10 29.16 -24.26
CA ASP A 877 -23.57 28.58 -22.99
C ASP A 877 -24.16 29.59 -21.97
N GLY A 878 -24.21 30.89 -22.26
CA GLY A 878 -24.82 31.90 -21.38
C GLY A 878 -23.91 32.41 -20.25
N ASN A 879 -24.44 32.77 -19.09
CA ASN A 879 -23.67 33.25 -17.92
C ASN A 879 -23.45 32.14 -16.87
N ALA A 880 -22.88 32.47 -15.70
CA ALA A 880 -22.61 31.51 -14.63
C ALA A 880 -23.88 30.76 -14.17
N LEU A 881 -25.02 31.45 -14.12
CA LEU A 881 -26.32 30.90 -13.72
C LEU A 881 -26.86 29.89 -14.74
N ALA A 882 -26.76 30.21 -16.03
CA ALA A 882 -27.18 29.32 -17.11
C ALA A 882 -26.36 28.01 -17.10
N VAL A 883 -25.04 28.12 -16.91
CA VAL A 883 -24.16 26.95 -16.86
C VAL A 883 -24.40 26.10 -15.61
N ALA A 884 -24.52 26.71 -14.43
CA ALA A 884 -24.83 25.99 -13.19
C ALA A 884 -26.18 25.25 -13.27
N SER A 885 -27.18 25.89 -13.90
CA SER A 885 -28.49 25.30 -14.15
C SER A 885 -28.44 24.14 -15.12
N ARG A 886 -27.65 24.26 -16.19
CA ARG A 886 -27.41 23.18 -17.17
C ARG A 886 -26.76 21.95 -16.53
N MET A 887 -25.83 22.16 -15.60
CA MET A 887 -25.10 21.08 -14.93
C MET A 887 -25.84 20.53 -13.69
N GLY A 888 -26.96 21.13 -13.30
CA GLY A 888 -27.76 20.66 -12.16
C GLY A 888 -27.20 21.02 -10.78
N PHE A 889 -26.30 22.00 -10.68
CA PHE A 889 -25.67 22.40 -9.42
C PHE A 889 -26.57 23.34 -8.60
N THR A 890 -27.62 22.79 -7.99
CA THR A 890 -28.67 23.53 -7.26
C THR A 890 -28.13 24.51 -6.21
N GLU A 891 -27.11 24.12 -5.45
CA GLU A 891 -26.54 24.98 -4.40
C GLU A 891 -25.76 26.18 -4.97
N ILE A 892 -25.15 26.02 -6.15
CA ILE A 892 -24.49 27.11 -6.88
C ILE A 892 -25.53 28.02 -7.52
N VAL A 893 -26.62 27.46 -8.06
CA VAL A 893 -27.74 28.23 -8.62
C VAL A 893 -28.34 29.15 -7.56
N LYS A 894 -28.66 28.64 -6.37
CA LYS A 894 -29.13 29.46 -5.25
C LYS A 894 -28.15 30.56 -4.90
N LEU A 895 -26.87 30.20 -4.73
CA LEU A 895 -25.82 31.16 -4.37
C LEU A 895 -25.67 32.27 -5.41
N LEU A 896 -25.78 31.96 -6.71
CA LEU A 896 -25.71 32.95 -7.78
C LEU A 896 -26.94 33.88 -7.77
N LEU A 897 -28.15 33.34 -7.56
CA LEU A 897 -29.38 34.13 -7.44
C LEU A 897 -29.33 35.08 -6.22
N ASP A 898 -28.90 34.57 -5.07
CA ASP A 898 -28.72 35.36 -3.83
C ASP A 898 -27.72 36.52 -4.02
N ARG A 899 -26.80 36.39 -4.97
CA ARG A 899 -25.78 37.41 -5.29
C ARG A 899 -26.11 38.22 -6.56
N GLY A 900 -27.36 38.20 -7.00
CA GLY A 900 -27.86 39.11 -8.05
C GLY A 900 -27.62 38.64 -9.47
N ALA A 901 -27.51 37.32 -9.71
CA ALA A 901 -27.53 36.77 -11.06
C ALA A 901 -28.90 37.03 -11.73
N ASP A 902 -28.89 37.51 -12.96
CA ASP A 902 -30.09 37.76 -13.75
C ASP A 902 -30.71 36.42 -14.18
N VAL A 903 -31.87 36.11 -13.61
CA VAL A 903 -32.68 34.91 -13.88
C VAL A 903 -33.13 34.82 -15.33
N ASN A 904 -33.24 35.96 -16.02
CA ASN A 904 -33.69 36.03 -17.41
C ASN A 904 -32.54 36.04 -18.40
N ALA A 905 -31.29 36.07 -17.95
CA ALA A 905 -30.14 36.00 -18.83
C ALA A 905 -30.20 34.72 -19.66
N SER A 906 -30.32 34.88 -20.98
CA SER A 906 -30.46 33.78 -21.93
C SER A 906 -29.22 33.64 -22.80
N GLY A 907 -28.68 32.42 -22.89
CA GLY A 907 -27.77 32.03 -23.98
C GLY A 907 -28.55 31.57 -25.20
N GLU A 908 -27.87 31.02 -26.22
CA GLU A 908 -28.56 30.46 -27.40
C GLU A 908 -29.44 29.25 -27.07
N TYR A 909 -29.17 28.55 -25.96
CA TYR A 909 -29.97 27.43 -25.45
C TYR A 909 -31.14 27.87 -24.54
N GLY A 910 -31.41 29.18 -24.43
CA GLY A 910 -32.47 29.76 -23.63
C GLY A 910 -32.02 30.22 -22.24
N SER A 911 -32.97 30.62 -21.39
CA SER A 911 -32.72 31.04 -20.00
C SER A 911 -32.41 29.86 -19.08
N ALA A 912 -31.89 30.14 -17.89
CA ALA A 912 -31.64 29.12 -16.86
C ALA A 912 -32.87 28.22 -16.59
N ILE A 913 -34.08 28.81 -16.63
CA ILE A 913 -35.35 28.10 -16.43
C ILE A 913 -35.71 27.19 -17.62
N SER A 914 -35.51 27.64 -18.87
CA SER A 914 -35.79 26.79 -20.04
C SER A 914 -34.83 25.62 -20.13
N ILE A 915 -33.57 25.83 -19.75
CA ILE A 915 -32.54 24.78 -19.70
C ILE A 915 -32.85 23.76 -18.60
N ALA A 916 -33.19 24.22 -17.38
CA ALA A 916 -33.57 23.34 -16.27
C ALA A 916 -34.81 22.47 -16.60
N SER A 917 -35.76 23.03 -17.35
CA SER A 917 -36.95 22.34 -17.84
C SER A 917 -36.63 21.26 -18.89
N ALA A 918 -35.76 21.56 -19.84
CA ALA A 918 -35.38 20.63 -20.91
C ALA A 918 -34.57 19.42 -20.40
N ILE A 919 -33.79 19.58 -19.32
CA ILE A 919 -32.88 18.53 -18.81
C ILE A 919 -33.52 17.72 -17.65
N GLY A 920 -34.67 18.14 -17.12
CA GLY A 920 -35.42 17.39 -16.11
C GLY A 920 -34.99 17.64 -14.65
N TYR A 921 -34.34 18.76 -14.36
CA TYR A 921 -33.89 19.12 -13.01
C TYR A 921 -35.01 19.75 -12.18
N GLY A 922 -36.00 18.95 -11.76
CA GLY A 922 -37.19 19.39 -11.03
C GLY A 922 -36.93 20.21 -9.75
N LYS A 923 -35.75 20.05 -9.11
CA LYS A 923 -35.37 20.79 -7.89
C LYS A 923 -34.95 22.24 -8.17
N LEU A 924 -34.54 22.58 -9.39
CA LEU A 924 -34.11 23.93 -9.76
C LEU A 924 -35.29 24.91 -9.89
N PHE A 925 -36.51 24.43 -10.16
CA PHE A 925 -37.70 25.28 -10.24
C PHE A 925 -38.13 25.89 -8.88
N ASN A 926 -37.62 25.35 -7.78
CA ASN A 926 -37.93 25.80 -6.42
C ASN A 926 -36.87 26.75 -5.84
N CYS A 927 -35.79 27.01 -6.59
CA CYS A 927 -34.77 28.02 -6.28
C CYS A 927 -35.20 29.34 -6.92
#